data_AF-A0AAE1Q0B6-F1
#
_entry.id   AF-A0AAE1Q0B6-F1
#
_cell.length_a   1.000
_cell.length_b   1.000
_cell.length_c   1.000
_cell.angle_alpha   90.00
_cell.angle_beta   90.00
_cell.angle_gamma   90.00
#
_symmetry.space_group_name_H-M   'P 1'
#
loop_
_entity.id
_entity.type
_entity.pdbx_description
1 polymer ?
#
loop_
_entity_poly.entity_id
_entity_poly.type
_entity_poly.pdbx_seq_one_letter_code
_entity_poly.pdbx_strand_id
1 'polypeptide(L)'
;MEARGATVMEETMVVSRSYVRESTQQRVHPMSSYSSSTTTTTFSSPELAQDEVERYLREVAKLADQITAIKNRVLVVPSYLEVNEKVESVEQEVATLEPDVATVISRGDTLTLTTHMVDVPRANNIRVAVRDLRQQWAGLKTLTENLKQDSERVEEEMVTISERIGESVSWTEDVSKRLHLVNNDESQLQALEREVTDRRANLDRLNETGALLRRYGYTRAQPSLSLLNTRWTEINAKLRQFRKGSLEKKTLVGRTEELESGQAVSDFVSRVNRVREGVAVITKQLTSHKPHGSHYIDLPAQEQHLKIIKEGLDTLKPRVDNIEGERDTIVAVVTPGQAEQVRKVVDNLRQEWAQANRGYTEQQARWVGCSETWGSLHRTLTDFSLWLDGMETKIRDASSQSLADARATQKELEKQVTLKHRPSQTLQLSCREVTEGLGQEEAKKLQERVDAVLRRWRGLLLELAARREKIASDEVGSAVGGREGGLYEGLVTWVEQANALTDAAVNVTDEAALAAHSTMVQNHLHELPSKQELLKKLQETHPKTVSPAQTTALETNLEKLSETLPRYRNMVETKLGVIQTLVREVEDLYRWTEEVRIRQALRGAYTTPQDDLRTMGQGGNDRRPSLEQAEDEGKLPEEEGGKPWKVVLREKEATYENLDTTFWVLAQDAEGKGLTVSMALKNRMSTIESRLKSLHGSPLPSPHPPTPPPLQRPPPLPRQRGGWWWRRSRRRSSSSWRRRWEVVEAVGTTVTSSVTSVIKDVIKFEESVLSGVMRWEGNYAPPLTTGQPPIPPPQTPPQFSSWHRWTRVSY
;
A
#
# COMPACT_ATOMS: atom_id res chain seq x y z
N MET A 1 -49.62 -28.04 41.64
CA MET A 1 -49.81 -27.73 43.07
C MET A 1 -48.48 -27.25 43.59
N GLU A 2 -48.23 -26.05 44.10
CA GLU A 2 -48.88 -24.74 44.28
C GLU A 2 -47.65 -23.79 44.38
N ALA A 3 -47.49 -22.78 43.53
CA ALA A 3 -48.02 -21.42 43.61
C ALA A 3 -47.06 -20.39 44.28
N ARG A 4 -46.78 -19.35 43.48
CA ARG A 4 -46.42 -17.95 43.80
C ARG A 4 -44.94 -17.58 44.00
N GLY A 5 -44.53 -16.57 43.24
CA GLY A 5 -43.20 -15.96 43.26
C GLY A 5 -43.18 -14.52 43.75
N ALA A 6 -41.98 -13.92 43.70
CA ALA A 6 -41.63 -12.49 43.73
C ALA A 6 -40.08 -12.41 43.75
N THR A 7 -39.44 -11.92 42.68
CA THR A 7 -38.74 -10.62 42.56
C THR A 7 -37.56 -10.31 43.51
N VAL A 8 -36.42 -9.97 42.87
CA VAL A 8 -35.46 -8.87 43.16
C VAL A 8 -34.26 -9.10 44.09
N MET A 9 -33.08 -8.75 43.53
CA MET A 9 -31.81 -8.24 44.09
C MET A 9 -30.79 -9.13 44.86
N GLU A 10 -29.59 -9.12 44.28
CA GLU A 10 -28.29 -8.74 44.89
C GLU A 10 -27.45 -9.79 45.67
N GLU A 11 -26.26 -10.02 45.10
CA GLU A 11 -24.95 -10.32 45.70
C GLU A 11 -24.83 -10.55 47.22
N THR A 12 -24.25 -11.69 47.63
CA THR A 12 -22.80 -11.86 47.91
C THR A 12 -22.53 -13.15 48.71
N MET A 13 -21.38 -13.77 48.36
CA MET A 13 -20.46 -14.58 49.17
C MET A 13 -21.00 -15.49 50.30
N VAL A 14 -20.61 -16.77 50.27
CA VAL A 14 -19.78 -17.44 51.31
C VAL A 14 -19.68 -18.98 51.06
N VAL A 15 -18.44 -19.42 50.85
CA VAL A 15 -17.76 -20.59 51.45
C VAL A 15 -18.13 -22.02 51.04
N SER A 16 -17.07 -22.78 50.68
CA SER A 16 -16.68 -24.11 51.21
C SER A 16 -15.90 -24.89 50.14
N ARG A 17 -14.88 -25.73 50.38
CA ARG A 17 -14.17 -26.21 51.57
C ARG A 17 -13.08 -27.21 51.07
N SER A 18 -11.99 -27.32 51.82
CA SER A 18 -11.20 -28.55 52.13
C SER A 18 -10.53 -29.33 50.97
N TYR A 19 -9.26 -29.75 51.06
CA TYR A 19 -8.77 -30.69 52.08
C TYR A 19 -7.25 -30.62 52.29
N VAL A 20 -6.89 -30.83 53.55
CA VAL A 20 -5.56 -31.12 54.10
C VAL A 20 -5.24 -32.62 53.95
N ARG A 21 -3.98 -32.97 53.68
CA ARG A 21 -3.36 -34.20 54.22
C ARG A 21 -1.86 -34.04 54.44
N GLU A 22 -1.45 -34.47 55.63
CA GLU A 22 -0.13 -34.40 56.26
C GLU A 22 0.91 -35.37 55.66
N SER A 23 2.19 -35.09 55.88
CA SER A 23 3.12 -36.02 56.57
C SER A 23 4.45 -35.34 56.92
N THR A 24 4.66 -35.22 58.23
CA THR A 24 5.91 -34.92 58.94
C THR A 24 7.00 -35.98 58.74
N GLN A 25 8.26 -35.54 58.62
CA GLN A 25 9.38 -36.24 59.26
C GLN A 25 10.50 -35.26 59.65
N GLN A 26 10.63 -35.06 60.97
CA GLN A 26 11.78 -34.43 61.62
C GLN A 26 13.02 -35.32 61.49
N ARG A 27 14.19 -34.68 61.28
CA ARG A 27 15.46 -35.18 61.82
C ARG A 27 16.06 -34.09 62.70
N VAL A 28 16.11 -34.40 63.99
CA VAL A 28 16.64 -33.59 65.10
C VAL A 28 18.15 -33.82 65.22
N HIS A 29 18.92 -32.78 65.56
CA HIS A 29 20.01 -32.79 66.57
C HIS A 29 20.67 -31.39 66.71
N PRO A 30 21.34 -31.06 67.84
CA PRO A 30 20.78 -30.08 68.79
C PRO A 30 21.73 -28.93 69.20
N MET A 31 21.15 -27.99 69.97
CA MET A 31 21.76 -27.08 70.96
C MET A 31 23.14 -26.47 70.70
N SER A 32 23.17 -25.13 70.66
CA SER A 32 24.07 -24.39 71.55
C SER A 32 23.31 -23.23 72.21
N SER A 33 23.57 -23.13 73.50
CA SER A 33 22.98 -22.28 74.52
C SER A 33 23.35 -20.80 74.41
N TYR A 34 22.43 -19.96 74.88
CA TYR A 34 22.62 -18.70 75.59
C TYR A 34 23.94 -17.94 75.38
N SER A 35 23.81 -16.68 74.93
CA SER A 35 24.32 -15.54 75.71
C SER A 35 23.53 -14.30 75.34
N SER A 36 22.70 -13.83 76.28
CA SER A 36 22.37 -12.41 76.35
C SER A 36 23.67 -11.67 76.63
N SER A 37 24.24 -11.07 75.60
CA SER A 37 25.32 -10.10 75.73
C SER A 37 24.78 -8.75 75.29
N THR A 38 24.44 -7.93 76.27
CA THR A 38 24.49 -6.48 76.16
C THR A 38 25.91 -6.10 75.70
N THR A 39 26.06 -5.78 74.43
CA THR A 39 27.24 -5.10 73.91
C THR A 39 26.80 -3.90 73.10
N THR A 40 26.77 -2.77 73.81
CA THR A 40 27.50 -1.56 73.44
C THR A 40 27.59 -1.28 71.94
N THR A 41 26.79 -0.27 71.54
CA THR A 41 27.05 0.68 70.46
C THR A 41 28.50 0.64 69.98
N THR A 42 28.76 -0.16 68.95
CA THR A 42 29.97 -0.02 68.15
C THR A 42 29.50 0.67 66.89
N PHE A 43 29.89 1.94 66.75
CA PHE A 43 29.68 2.77 65.58
C PHE A 43 30.22 2.01 64.35
N SER A 44 29.36 1.30 63.63
CA SER A 44 29.67 0.83 62.27
C SER A 44 29.85 2.08 61.41
N SER A 45 31.03 2.23 60.80
CA SER A 45 31.35 3.39 59.97
C SER A 45 30.22 3.67 58.97
N PRO A 46 29.74 4.93 58.82
CA PRO A 46 28.66 5.29 57.89
C PRO A 46 28.89 4.79 56.45
N GLU A 47 30.15 4.70 56.03
CA GLU A 47 30.58 4.18 54.72
C GLU A 47 30.23 2.69 54.48
N LEU A 48 30.28 1.83 55.51
CA LEU A 48 30.00 0.39 55.35
C LEU A 48 28.49 0.11 55.22
N ALA A 49 27.67 0.85 55.97
CA ALA A 49 26.22 0.85 55.82
C ALA A 49 25.78 1.55 54.52
N GLN A 50 26.62 2.45 53.97
CA GLN A 50 26.44 3.01 52.64
C GLN A 50 26.61 1.96 51.55
N ASP A 51 27.69 1.18 51.57
CA ASP A 51 27.93 0.16 50.56
C ASP A 51 26.88 -0.98 50.59
N GLU A 52 26.34 -1.34 51.77
CA GLU A 52 25.34 -2.40 51.90
C GLU A 52 24.00 -2.10 51.21
N VAL A 53 23.46 -0.88 51.39
CA VAL A 53 22.20 -0.48 50.75
C VAL A 53 22.36 -0.31 49.24
N GLU A 54 23.50 0.18 48.77
CA GLU A 54 23.76 0.29 47.33
C GLU A 54 23.92 -1.08 46.68
N ARG A 55 24.53 -2.03 47.39
CA ARG A 55 24.62 -3.44 46.96
C ARG A 55 23.23 -4.08 46.93
N TYR A 56 22.40 -3.81 47.93
CA TYR A 56 21.00 -4.25 47.97
C TYR A 56 20.19 -3.74 46.77
N LEU A 57 20.26 -2.43 46.48
CA LEU A 57 19.50 -1.82 45.36
C LEU A 57 19.96 -2.36 44.00
N ARG A 58 21.26 -2.65 43.83
CA ARG A 58 21.78 -3.34 42.63
C ARG A 58 21.21 -4.74 42.48
N GLU A 59 21.05 -5.48 43.57
CA GLU A 59 20.45 -6.82 43.58
C GLU A 59 18.95 -6.77 43.23
N VAL A 60 18.21 -5.80 43.76
CA VAL A 60 16.80 -5.55 43.39
C VAL A 60 16.67 -5.24 41.91
N ALA A 61 17.53 -4.38 41.36
CA ALA A 61 17.50 -4.03 39.94
C ALA A 61 17.75 -5.26 39.04
N LYS A 62 18.72 -6.11 39.40
CA LYS A 62 19.01 -7.34 38.66
C LYS A 62 17.80 -8.30 38.65
N LEU A 63 17.13 -8.49 39.78
CA LEU A 63 15.92 -9.31 39.86
C LEU A 63 14.77 -8.71 39.06
N ALA A 64 14.59 -7.38 39.10
CA ALA A 64 13.59 -6.67 38.31
C ALA A 64 13.82 -6.85 36.80
N ASP A 65 15.07 -6.79 36.33
CA ASP A 65 15.44 -7.04 34.94
C ASP A 65 15.14 -8.49 34.53
N GLN A 66 15.46 -9.47 35.39
CA GLN A 66 15.14 -10.88 35.16
C GLN A 66 13.62 -11.12 35.08
N ILE A 67 12.85 -10.55 36.01
CA ILE A 67 11.38 -10.61 36.00
C ILE A 67 10.82 -10.00 34.71
N THR A 68 11.38 -8.86 34.27
CA THR A 68 10.95 -8.18 33.04
C THR A 68 11.28 -9.01 31.79
N ALA A 69 12.44 -9.67 31.75
CA ALA A 69 12.81 -10.55 30.65
C ALA A 69 11.85 -11.75 30.52
N ILE A 70 11.50 -12.40 31.63
CA ILE A 70 10.52 -13.50 31.63
C ILE A 70 9.14 -12.99 31.21
N LYS A 71 8.71 -11.84 31.75
CA LYS A 71 7.44 -11.22 31.37
C LYS A 71 7.35 -10.97 29.86
N ASN A 72 8.40 -10.44 29.24
CA ASN A 72 8.44 -10.21 27.80
C ASN A 72 8.34 -11.52 27.01
N ARG A 73 8.96 -12.61 27.49
CA ARG A 73 8.83 -13.94 26.89
C ARG A 73 7.40 -14.48 27.02
N VAL A 74 6.76 -14.34 28.17
CA VAL A 74 5.36 -14.78 28.39
C VAL A 74 4.37 -14.08 27.48
N LEU A 75 4.57 -12.78 27.20
CA LEU A 75 3.69 -11.99 26.34
C LEU A 75 3.70 -12.40 24.86
N VAL A 76 4.74 -13.12 24.41
CA VAL A 76 4.77 -13.67 23.05
C VAL A 76 3.82 -14.87 22.98
N VAL A 77 2.81 -14.81 22.13
CA VAL A 77 1.85 -15.94 21.99
C VAL A 77 2.53 -17.10 21.25
N PRO A 78 2.62 -18.31 21.85
CA PRO A 78 3.18 -19.48 21.19
C PRO A 78 2.19 -20.14 20.21
N SER A 79 2.71 -21.00 19.35
CA SER A 79 1.87 -21.97 18.62
C SER A 79 1.23 -22.95 19.60
N TYR A 80 0.05 -23.47 19.28
CA TYR A 80 -0.63 -24.51 20.06
C TYR A 80 0.21 -25.79 20.24
N LEU A 81 1.21 -26.03 19.39
CA LEU A 81 2.15 -27.16 19.52
C LEU A 81 3.24 -26.91 20.57
N GLU A 82 3.57 -25.65 20.82
CA GLU A 82 4.72 -25.22 21.64
C GLU A 82 4.26 -24.60 22.97
N VAL A 83 2.95 -24.39 23.14
CA VAL A 83 2.38 -23.70 24.30
C VAL A 83 2.69 -24.43 25.61
N ASN A 84 2.64 -25.76 25.62
CA ASN A 84 2.92 -26.55 26.83
C ASN A 84 4.40 -26.50 27.21
N GLU A 85 5.31 -26.66 26.24
CA GLU A 85 6.77 -26.54 26.46
C GLU A 85 7.12 -25.15 27.00
N LYS A 86 6.44 -24.11 26.50
CA LYS A 86 6.61 -22.74 26.97
C LYS A 86 6.08 -22.53 28.39
N VAL A 87 4.91 -23.08 28.72
CA VAL A 87 4.36 -23.03 30.09
C VAL A 87 5.34 -23.69 31.05
N GLU A 88 5.80 -24.91 30.76
CA GLU A 88 6.76 -25.64 31.60
C GLU A 88 8.06 -24.85 31.80
N SER A 89 8.63 -24.30 30.72
CA SER A 89 9.84 -23.48 30.80
C SER A 89 9.65 -22.23 31.67
N VAL A 90 8.54 -21.51 31.51
CA VAL A 90 8.26 -20.29 32.28
C VAL A 90 7.96 -20.63 33.75
N GLU A 91 7.17 -21.67 34.02
CA GLU A 91 6.88 -22.11 35.38
C GLU A 91 8.15 -22.53 36.11
N GLN A 92 9.06 -23.24 35.45
CA GLN A 92 10.35 -23.61 36.02
C GLN A 92 11.20 -22.36 36.34
N GLU A 93 11.29 -21.39 35.42
CA GLU A 93 12.03 -20.15 35.66
C GLU A 93 11.44 -19.34 36.83
N VAL A 94 10.11 -19.22 36.90
CA VAL A 94 9.42 -18.57 38.03
C VAL A 94 9.69 -19.33 39.34
N ALA A 95 9.63 -20.66 39.34
CA ALA A 95 9.92 -21.45 40.54
C ALA A 95 11.36 -21.28 41.03
N THR A 96 12.33 -21.10 40.12
CA THR A 96 13.73 -20.85 40.48
C THR A 96 13.96 -19.46 41.07
N LEU A 97 13.22 -18.44 40.61
CA LEU A 97 13.37 -17.06 41.09
C LEU A 97 12.60 -16.78 42.38
N GLU A 98 11.57 -17.56 42.69
CA GLU A 98 10.72 -17.36 43.85
C GLU A 98 11.47 -17.23 45.20
N PRO A 99 12.41 -18.13 45.56
CA PRO A 99 13.15 -18.01 46.82
C PRO A 99 14.04 -16.77 46.87
N ASP A 100 14.65 -16.37 45.76
CA ASP A 100 15.53 -15.20 45.68
C ASP A 100 14.73 -13.90 45.85
N VAL A 101 13.59 -13.79 45.15
CA VAL A 101 12.69 -12.64 45.28
C VAL A 101 12.13 -12.53 46.70
N ALA A 102 11.72 -13.65 47.32
CA ALA A 102 11.25 -13.66 48.70
C ALA A 102 12.34 -13.22 49.69
N THR A 103 13.58 -13.67 49.48
CA THR A 103 14.73 -13.30 50.32
C THR A 103 15.07 -11.82 50.18
N VAL A 104 15.12 -11.29 48.95
CA VAL A 104 15.42 -9.87 48.71
C VAL A 104 14.31 -8.94 49.22
N ILE A 105 13.04 -9.35 49.14
CA ILE A 105 11.93 -8.61 49.75
C ILE A 105 12.07 -8.57 51.27
N SER A 106 12.28 -9.73 51.92
CA SER A 106 12.42 -9.83 53.39
C SER A 106 13.62 -9.04 53.93
N ARG A 107 14.78 -9.15 53.24
CA ARG A 107 15.96 -8.36 53.56
C ARG A 107 15.71 -6.86 53.34
N GLY A 108 14.95 -6.50 52.31
CA GLY A 108 14.53 -5.12 52.03
C GLY A 108 13.62 -4.53 53.09
N ASP A 109 12.64 -5.30 53.59
CA ASP A 109 11.78 -4.89 54.70
C ASP A 109 12.61 -4.62 55.97
N THR A 110 13.55 -5.52 56.26
CA THR A 110 14.47 -5.40 57.40
C THR A 110 15.38 -4.17 57.25
N LEU A 111 16.01 -4.00 56.08
CA LEU A 111 16.88 -2.85 55.78
C LEU A 111 16.11 -1.53 55.80
N THR A 112 14.85 -1.53 55.38
CA THR A 112 13.98 -0.34 55.47
C THR A 112 13.80 0.08 56.93
N LEU A 113 13.49 -0.87 57.82
CA LEU A 113 13.29 -0.59 59.24
C LEU A 113 14.58 -0.11 59.94
N THR A 114 15.72 -0.76 59.68
CA THR A 114 17.01 -0.38 60.30
C THR A 114 17.55 0.93 59.75
N THR A 115 17.44 1.16 58.43
CA THR A 115 17.90 2.40 57.79
C THR A 115 17.02 3.58 58.14
N HIS A 116 15.70 3.40 58.35
CA HIS A 116 14.79 4.49 58.70
C HIS A 116 15.15 5.16 60.04
N MET A 117 15.82 4.44 60.94
CA MET A 117 16.29 4.99 62.21
C MET A 117 17.52 5.92 62.06
N VAL A 118 18.21 5.85 60.92
CA VAL A 118 19.48 6.56 60.67
C VAL A 118 19.36 7.57 59.51
N ASP A 119 18.67 7.21 58.43
CA ASP A 119 18.51 7.99 57.20
C ASP A 119 17.13 7.72 56.55
N VAL A 120 16.19 8.63 56.81
CA VAL A 120 14.79 8.52 56.35
C VAL A 120 14.65 8.58 54.82
N PRO A 121 15.25 9.55 54.09
CA PRO A 121 15.22 9.57 52.63
C PRO A 121 15.70 8.26 51.98
N ARG A 122 16.80 7.70 52.50
CA ARG A 122 17.37 6.47 51.96
C ARG A 122 16.52 5.24 52.24
N ALA A 123 15.97 5.13 53.44
CA ALA A 123 15.00 4.11 53.76
C ALA A 123 13.76 4.17 52.87
N ASN A 124 13.32 5.39 52.49
CA ASN A 124 12.22 5.55 51.54
C ASN A 124 12.56 5.01 50.14
N ASN A 125 13.80 5.16 49.67
CA ASN A 125 14.23 4.60 48.38
C ASN A 125 14.19 3.06 48.40
N ILE A 126 14.66 2.43 49.49
CA ILE A 126 14.58 0.97 49.68
C ILE A 126 13.12 0.53 49.70
N ARG A 127 12.26 1.25 50.44
CA ARG A 127 10.83 0.96 50.54
C ARG A 127 10.13 0.99 49.18
N VAL A 128 10.44 1.99 48.35
CA VAL A 128 9.89 2.09 46.99
C VAL A 128 10.38 0.92 46.13
N ALA A 129 11.68 0.62 46.14
CA ALA A 129 12.25 -0.49 45.38
C ALA A 129 11.64 -1.84 45.77
N VAL A 130 11.42 -2.11 47.06
CA VAL A 130 10.75 -3.32 47.56
C VAL A 130 9.30 -3.39 47.11
N ARG A 131 8.55 -2.28 47.20
CA ARG A 131 7.16 -2.22 46.73
C ARG A 131 7.07 -2.51 45.24
N ASP A 132 7.95 -1.90 44.44
CA ASP A 132 7.95 -2.05 43.00
C ASP A 132 8.34 -3.48 42.60
N LEU A 133 9.32 -4.11 43.28
CA LEU A 133 9.67 -5.51 43.09
C LEU A 133 8.50 -6.45 43.43
N ARG A 134 7.77 -6.20 44.53
CA ARG A 134 6.53 -6.96 44.87
C ARG A 134 5.49 -6.87 43.77
N GLN A 135 5.26 -5.67 43.23
CA GLN A 135 4.29 -5.45 42.15
C GLN A 135 4.71 -6.17 40.86
N GLN A 136 5.99 -6.08 40.49
CA GLN A 136 6.52 -6.75 39.31
C GLN A 136 6.43 -8.28 39.45
N TRP A 137 6.78 -8.82 40.62
CA TRP A 137 6.70 -10.25 40.91
C TRP A 137 5.26 -10.79 40.88
N ALA A 138 4.33 -10.08 41.52
CA ALA A 138 2.91 -10.43 41.47
C ALA A 138 2.37 -10.40 40.03
N GLY A 139 2.76 -9.38 39.26
CA GLY A 139 2.39 -9.27 37.85
C GLY A 139 2.93 -10.43 36.99
N LEU A 140 4.17 -10.87 37.22
CA LEU A 140 4.73 -12.03 36.54
C LEU A 140 3.98 -13.31 36.89
N LYS A 141 3.71 -13.56 38.19
CA LYS A 141 2.94 -14.73 38.63
C LYS A 141 1.56 -14.80 37.97
N THR A 142 0.82 -13.68 37.93
CA THR A 142 -0.48 -13.63 37.26
C THR A 142 -0.37 -13.92 35.76
N LEU A 143 0.67 -13.41 35.08
CA LEU A 143 0.85 -13.68 33.66
C LEU A 143 1.20 -15.14 33.37
N THR A 144 2.04 -15.75 34.20
CA THR A 144 2.38 -17.18 34.10
C THR A 144 1.15 -18.06 34.33
N GLU A 145 0.36 -17.75 35.35
CA GLU A 145 -0.90 -18.47 35.63
C GLU A 145 -1.90 -18.32 34.48
N ASN A 146 -2.04 -17.12 33.90
CA ASN A 146 -2.91 -16.93 32.75
C ASN A 146 -2.43 -17.70 31.51
N LEU A 147 -1.12 -17.76 31.27
CA LEU A 147 -0.56 -18.54 30.16
C LEU A 147 -0.85 -20.04 30.35
N LYS A 148 -0.71 -20.54 31.59
CA LYS A 148 -1.06 -21.91 31.96
C LYS A 148 -2.54 -22.20 31.70
N GLN A 149 -3.44 -21.36 32.21
CA GLN A 149 -4.89 -21.51 32.02
C GLN A 149 -5.29 -21.45 30.54
N ASP A 150 -4.71 -20.53 29.77
CA ASP A 150 -4.94 -20.46 28.32
C ASP A 150 -4.45 -21.75 27.64
N SER A 151 -3.30 -22.30 28.03
CA SER A 151 -2.75 -23.55 27.48
C SER A 151 -3.68 -24.74 27.72
N GLU A 152 -4.08 -24.95 28.98
CA GLU A 152 -5.00 -26.03 29.37
C GLU A 152 -6.33 -25.92 28.60
N ARG A 153 -6.84 -24.68 28.47
CA ARG A 153 -8.07 -24.42 27.73
C ARG A 153 -7.92 -24.65 26.22
N VAL A 154 -6.77 -24.31 25.62
CA VAL A 154 -6.48 -24.59 24.21
C VAL A 154 -6.45 -26.09 23.97
N GLU A 155 -5.79 -26.86 24.84
CA GLU A 155 -5.71 -28.32 24.73
C GLU A 155 -7.09 -28.98 24.82
N GLU A 156 -7.91 -28.58 25.79
CA GLU A 156 -9.28 -29.08 25.96
C GLU A 156 -10.17 -28.75 24.75
N GLU A 157 -10.13 -27.49 24.28
CA GLU A 157 -11.00 -27.02 23.20
C GLU A 157 -10.56 -27.53 21.83
N MET A 158 -9.27 -27.79 21.60
CA MET A 158 -8.78 -28.34 20.33
C MET A 158 -9.44 -29.67 19.97
N VAL A 159 -9.69 -30.51 20.97
CA VAL A 159 -10.32 -31.83 20.79
C VAL A 159 -11.83 -31.72 20.65
N THR A 160 -12.47 -30.85 21.45
CA THR A 160 -13.93 -30.82 21.59
C THR A 160 -14.64 -29.85 20.65
N ILE A 161 -13.97 -28.81 20.14
CA ILE A 161 -14.62 -27.75 19.36
C ILE A 161 -15.24 -28.27 18.06
N SER A 162 -14.62 -29.25 17.40
CA SER A 162 -15.09 -29.78 16.11
C SER A 162 -16.44 -30.49 16.27
N GLU A 163 -16.59 -31.25 17.35
CA GLU A 163 -17.83 -31.95 17.70
C GLU A 163 -18.94 -30.95 18.03
N ARG A 164 -18.67 -29.98 18.90
CA ARG A 164 -19.64 -28.95 19.30
C ARG A 164 -20.08 -28.06 18.13
N ILE A 165 -19.17 -27.74 17.20
CA ILE A 165 -19.53 -27.07 15.94
C ILE A 165 -20.41 -28.00 15.10
N GLY A 166 -20.05 -29.28 14.96
CA GLY A 166 -20.84 -30.27 14.24
C GLY A 166 -22.27 -30.39 14.76
N GLU A 167 -22.46 -30.49 16.07
CA GLU A 167 -23.79 -30.50 16.72
C GLU A 167 -24.58 -29.22 16.46
N SER A 168 -23.90 -28.07 16.48
CA SER A 168 -24.56 -26.78 16.21
C SER A 168 -24.94 -26.66 14.73
N VAL A 169 -24.09 -27.17 13.84
CA VAL A 169 -24.33 -27.21 12.39
C VAL A 169 -25.51 -28.13 12.07
N SER A 170 -25.58 -29.33 12.65
CA SER A 170 -26.73 -30.23 12.46
C SER A 170 -28.03 -29.63 13.02
N TRP A 171 -27.97 -29.00 14.19
CA TRP A 171 -29.11 -28.26 14.74
C TRP A 171 -29.58 -27.13 13.81
N THR A 172 -28.65 -26.37 13.20
CA THR A 172 -29.06 -25.33 12.21
C THR A 172 -29.71 -25.93 10.96
N GLU A 173 -29.31 -27.13 10.53
CA GLU A 173 -29.97 -27.82 9.42
C GLU A 173 -31.39 -28.24 9.78
N ASP A 174 -31.59 -28.77 10.99
CA ASP A 174 -32.91 -29.20 11.45
C ASP A 174 -33.85 -28.03 11.71
N VAL A 175 -33.34 -26.91 12.26
CA VAL A 175 -34.10 -25.66 12.33
C VAL A 175 -34.45 -25.16 10.94
N SER A 176 -33.50 -25.21 9.99
CA SER A 176 -33.76 -24.78 8.61
C SER A 176 -34.84 -25.63 7.93
N LYS A 177 -34.79 -26.97 8.07
CA LYS A 177 -35.83 -27.88 7.55
C LYS A 177 -37.19 -27.59 8.19
N ARG A 178 -37.25 -27.44 9.51
CA ARG A 178 -38.50 -27.08 10.22
C ARG A 178 -39.02 -25.74 9.74
N LEU A 179 -38.16 -24.73 9.60
CA LEU A 179 -38.52 -23.40 9.10
C LEU A 179 -39.05 -23.42 7.65
N HIS A 180 -38.57 -24.34 6.81
CA HIS A 180 -39.10 -24.56 5.47
C HIS A 180 -40.49 -25.25 5.46
N LEU A 181 -40.78 -26.07 6.47
CA LEU A 181 -42.06 -26.81 6.60
C LEU A 181 -43.12 -26.03 7.39
N VAL A 182 -42.74 -24.94 8.05
CA VAL A 182 -43.65 -24.09 8.82
C VAL A 182 -44.61 -23.38 7.87
N ASN A 183 -45.87 -23.84 7.86
CA ASN A 183 -46.95 -23.34 7.01
C ASN A 183 -47.62 -22.08 7.61
N ASN A 184 -46.84 -21.07 8.02
CA ASN A 184 -47.32 -19.89 8.77
C ASN A 184 -48.05 -20.22 10.09
N ASP A 185 -47.74 -21.34 10.75
CA ASP A 185 -48.22 -21.61 12.10
C ASP A 185 -47.47 -20.71 13.10
N GLU A 186 -48.16 -19.70 13.62
CA GLU A 186 -47.63 -18.71 14.56
C GLU A 186 -47.08 -19.35 15.83
N SER A 187 -47.69 -20.44 16.31
CA SER A 187 -47.24 -21.13 17.53
C SER A 187 -45.90 -21.84 17.29
N GLN A 188 -45.72 -22.43 16.11
CA GLN A 188 -44.47 -23.08 15.70
C GLN A 188 -43.36 -22.07 15.42
N LEU A 189 -43.69 -20.91 14.82
CA LEU A 189 -42.74 -19.81 14.61
C LEU A 189 -42.22 -19.26 15.93
N GLN A 190 -43.11 -18.98 16.88
CA GLN A 190 -42.69 -18.51 18.21
C GLN A 190 -41.87 -19.55 18.99
N ALA A 191 -42.18 -20.84 18.83
CA ALA A 191 -41.38 -21.90 19.42
C ALA A 191 -39.96 -21.95 18.83
N LEU A 192 -39.83 -21.84 17.51
CA LEU A 192 -38.52 -21.78 16.83
C LEU A 192 -37.75 -20.50 17.17
N GLU A 193 -38.41 -19.36 17.32
CA GLU A 193 -37.77 -18.11 17.71
C GLU A 193 -37.18 -18.21 19.12
N ARG A 194 -37.92 -18.79 20.08
CA ARG A 194 -37.40 -19.07 21.43
C ARG A 194 -36.21 -20.03 21.39
N GLU A 195 -36.31 -21.10 20.61
CA GLU A 195 -35.22 -22.08 20.47
C GLU A 195 -33.94 -21.44 19.90
N VAL A 196 -34.08 -20.56 18.90
CA VAL A 196 -32.95 -19.81 18.34
C VAL A 196 -32.41 -18.80 19.35
N THR A 197 -33.25 -18.10 20.12
CA THR A 197 -32.74 -17.19 21.15
C THR A 197 -31.97 -17.92 22.24
N ASP A 198 -32.45 -19.08 22.68
CA ASP A 198 -31.81 -19.88 23.73
C ASP A 198 -30.44 -20.41 23.28
N ARG A 199 -30.29 -20.68 21.98
CA ARG A 199 -29.03 -21.16 21.39
C ARG A 199 -28.00 -20.07 21.12
N ARG A 200 -28.34 -18.79 21.31
CA ARG A 200 -27.43 -17.67 21.03
C ARG A 200 -26.16 -17.74 21.88
N ALA A 201 -26.31 -17.99 23.18
CA ALA A 201 -25.18 -18.08 24.11
C ALA A 201 -24.20 -19.22 23.73
N ASN A 202 -24.70 -20.32 23.18
CA ASN A 202 -23.86 -21.43 22.75
C ASN A 202 -23.02 -21.06 21.51
N LEU A 203 -23.60 -20.32 20.56
CA LEU A 203 -22.87 -19.81 19.39
C LEU A 203 -21.80 -18.79 19.80
N ASP A 204 -22.12 -17.88 20.73
CA ASP A 204 -21.18 -16.89 21.22
C ASP A 204 -19.98 -17.57 21.91
N ARG A 205 -20.22 -18.59 22.75
CA ARG A 205 -19.15 -19.43 23.34
C ARG A 205 -18.29 -20.13 22.29
N LEU A 206 -18.89 -20.67 21.22
CA LEU A 206 -18.14 -21.32 20.13
C LEU A 206 -17.28 -20.33 19.33
N ASN A 207 -17.76 -19.09 19.16
CA ASN A 207 -16.99 -18.04 18.52
C ASN A 207 -15.84 -17.57 19.42
N GLU A 208 -16.04 -17.47 20.74
CA GLU A 208 -14.98 -17.16 21.70
C GLU A 208 -13.90 -18.23 21.74
N THR A 209 -14.27 -19.53 21.79
CA THR A 209 -13.30 -20.63 21.75
C THR A 209 -12.60 -20.68 20.40
N GLY A 210 -13.33 -20.47 19.31
CA GLY A 210 -12.76 -20.33 17.97
C GLY A 210 -11.74 -19.20 17.85
N ALA A 211 -11.96 -18.06 18.51
CA ALA A 211 -11.03 -16.94 18.53
C ALA A 211 -9.78 -17.23 19.37
N LEU A 212 -9.94 -17.88 20.53
CA LEU A 212 -8.83 -18.35 21.37
C LEU A 212 -7.92 -19.30 20.58
N LEU A 213 -8.50 -20.34 19.98
CA LEU A 213 -7.74 -21.31 19.19
C LEU A 213 -7.03 -20.67 18.00
N ARG A 214 -7.67 -19.68 17.33
CA ARG A 214 -7.03 -18.90 16.25
C ARG A 214 -5.82 -18.12 16.74
N ARG A 215 -5.88 -17.52 17.93
CA ARG A 215 -4.77 -16.76 18.54
C ARG A 215 -3.53 -17.64 18.74
N TYR A 216 -3.72 -18.91 19.08
CA TYR A 216 -2.66 -19.91 19.22
C TYR A 216 -2.34 -20.66 17.91
N GLY A 217 -2.86 -20.21 16.76
CA GLY A 217 -2.52 -20.77 15.45
C GLY A 217 -3.33 -22.00 15.02
N TYR A 218 -4.32 -22.44 15.79
CA TYR A 218 -5.22 -23.53 15.41
C TYR A 218 -6.36 -23.04 14.50
N THR A 219 -6.21 -23.27 13.19
CA THR A 219 -7.12 -22.75 12.16
C THR A 219 -8.15 -23.76 11.64
N ARG A 220 -8.03 -25.05 12.01
CA ARG A 220 -8.88 -26.14 11.48
C ARG A 220 -10.38 -25.97 11.78
N ALA A 221 -10.73 -25.35 12.92
CA ALA A 221 -12.13 -25.11 13.29
C ALA A 221 -12.77 -23.92 12.56
N GLN A 222 -11.98 -23.05 11.91
CA GLN A 222 -12.47 -21.77 11.37
C GLN A 222 -13.45 -21.91 10.20
N PRO A 223 -13.24 -22.80 9.22
CA PRO A 223 -14.20 -22.99 8.13
C PRO A 223 -15.58 -23.42 8.64
N SER A 224 -15.63 -24.37 9.57
CA SER A 224 -16.89 -24.85 10.13
C SER A 224 -17.60 -23.81 11.00
N LEU A 225 -16.86 -22.99 11.77
CA LEU A 225 -17.41 -21.84 12.48
C LEU A 225 -17.97 -20.79 11.51
N SER A 226 -17.28 -20.53 10.40
CA SER A 226 -17.76 -19.57 9.40
C SER A 226 -19.08 -20.04 8.77
N LEU A 227 -19.18 -21.32 8.45
CA LEU A 227 -20.42 -21.94 7.95
C LEU A 227 -21.56 -21.83 8.97
N LEU A 228 -21.28 -22.14 10.24
CA LEU A 228 -22.26 -22.05 11.32
C LEU A 228 -22.78 -20.61 11.48
N ASN A 229 -21.89 -19.62 11.47
CA ASN A 229 -22.27 -18.20 11.57
C ASN A 229 -23.11 -17.77 10.36
N THR A 230 -22.76 -18.17 9.13
CA THR A 230 -23.57 -17.89 7.94
C THR A 230 -24.97 -18.48 8.08
N ARG A 231 -25.08 -19.77 8.42
CA ARG A 231 -26.38 -20.44 8.61
C ARG A 231 -27.21 -19.78 9.72
N TRP A 232 -26.56 -19.37 10.81
CA TRP A 232 -27.21 -18.60 11.88
C TRP A 232 -27.83 -17.30 11.36
N THR A 233 -27.10 -16.55 10.54
CA THR A 233 -27.63 -15.31 9.94
C THR A 233 -28.80 -15.57 8.99
N GLU A 234 -28.74 -16.64 8.19
CA GLU A 234 -29.82 -17.04 7.28
C GLU A 234 -31.10 -17.42 8.03
N ILE A 235 -30.99 -18.22 9.10
CA ILE A 235 -32.13 -18.59 9.96
C ILE A 235 -32.78 -17.34 10.56
N ASN A 236 -31.97 -16.42 11.09
CA ASN A 236 -32.47 -15.16 11.64
C ASN A 236 -33.12 -14.27 10.57
N ALA A 237 -32.58 -14.23 9.36
CA ALA A 237 -33.18 -13.50 8.25
C ALA A 237 -34.54 -14.08 7.86
N LYS A 238 -34.65 -15.41 7.73
CA LYS A 238 -35.90 -16.11 7.43
C LYS A 238 -36.93 -15.91 8.54
N LEU A 239 -36.57 -16.04 9.82
CA LEU A 239 -37.47 -15.76 10.95
C LEU A 239 -38.00 -14.32 10.93
N ARG A 240 -37.15 -13.33 10.61
CA ARG A 240 -37.59 -11.94 10.44
C ARG A 240 -38.56 -11.76 9.28
N GLN A 241 -38.36 -12.49 8.17
CA GLN A 241 -39.28 -12.48 7.02
C GLN A 241 -40.65 -13.07 7.40
N PHE A 242 -40.68 -14.21 8.10
CA PHE A 242 -41.93 -14.78 8.61
C PHE A 242 -42.61 -13.88 9.64
N ARG A 243 -41.85 -13.23 10.52
CA ARG A 243 -42.39 -12.22 11.43
C ARG A 243 -43.04 -11.08 10.67
N LYS A 244 -42.40 -10.57 9.61
CA LYS A 244 -42.98 -9.52 8.77
C LYS A 244 -44.29 -9.99 8.13
N GLY A 245 -44.33 -11.19 7.56
CA GLY A 245 -45.54 -11.77 6.96
C GLY A 245 -46.67 -12.09 7.96
N SER A 246 -46.34 -12.52 9.17
CA SER A 246 -47.32 -12.80 10.25
C SER A 246 -47.85 -11.51 10.88
N LEU A 247 -46.98 -10.52 11.16
CA LEU A 247 -47.40 -9.20 11.62
C LEU A 247 -48.30 -8.54 10.58
N GLU A 248 -47.95 -8.61 9.28
CA GLU A 248 -48.76 -8.10 8.18
C GLU A 248 -50.15 -8.74 8.17
N LYS A 249 -50.28 -10.08 8.34
CA LYS A 249 -51.58 -10.78 8.45
C LYS A 249 -52.37 -10.43 9.72
N LYS A 250 -51.70 -10.31 10.87
CA LYS A 250 -52.34 -10.00 12.17
C LYS A 250 -52.78 -8.53 12.22
N THR A 251 -52.02 -7.63 11.58
CA THR A 251 -52.45 -6.25 11.31
C THR A 251 -53.51 -6.18 10.23
N LEU A 252 -53.58 -7.11 9.26
CA LEU A 252 -54.65 -7.10 8.25
C LEU A 252 -56.00 -7.47 8.86
N VAL A 253 -56.05 -8.48 9.75
CA VAL A 253 -57.29 -8.91 10.42
C VAL A 253 -57.70 -7.97 11.55
N GLY A 254 -56.75 -7.38 12.28
CA GLY A 254 -57.04 -6.40 13.32
C GLY A 254 -57.32 -4.99 12.79
N ARG A 255 -56.94 -4.67 11.55
CA ARG A 255 -57.02 -3.32 10.96
C ARG A 255 -57.95 -3.25 9.75
N THR A 256 -58.60 -4.36 9.36
CA THR A 256 -59.76 -4.36 8.46
C THR A 256 -60.94 -3.56 9.00
N GLU A 257 -60.99 -3.29 10.32
CA GLU A 257 -62.05 -2.45 10.91
C GLU A 257 -61.66 -0.96 11.02
N GLU A 258 -60.38 -0.58 10.88
CA GLU A 258 -59.91 0.82 11.03
C GLU A 258 -59.38 1.49 9.73
N LEU A 259 -59.11 0.75 8.66
CA LEU A 259 -58.43 1.26 7.45
C LEU A 259 -59.33 1.71 6.31
N GLU A 260 -60.66 1.68 6.46
CA GLU A 260 -61.57 2.19 5.42
C GLU A 260 -61.49 3.73 5.20
N SER A 261 -60.61 4.44 5.92
CA SER A 261 -60.44 5.89 5.77
C SER A 261 -59.20 6.24 4.94
N GLY A 262 -59.40 6.92 3.79
CA GLY A 262 -58.35 7.48 2.93
C GLY A 262 -57.36 8.44 3.63
N GLN A 263 -57.58 8.76 4.91
CA GLN A 263 -56.70 9.56 5.75
C GLN A 263 -55.28 8.96 5.91
N ALA A 264 -55.15 7.63 6.04
CA ALA A 264 -53.84 6.99 6.25
C ALA A 264 -52.89 7.14 5.04
N VAL A 265 -53.44 7.18 3.82
CA VAL A 265 -52.67 7.39 2.58
C VAL A 265 -52.22 8.84 2.47
N SER A 266 -53.12 9.78 2.79
CA SER A 266 -52.81 11.21 2.82
C SER A 266 -51.69 11.52 3.81
N ASP A 267 -51.75 10.95 5.01
CA ASP A 267 -50.73 11.12 6.05
C ASP A 267 -49.37 10.55 5.62
N PHE A 268 -49.35 9.39 4.96
CA PHE A 268 -48.12 8.81 4.43
C PHE A 268 -47.49 9.69 3.34
N VAL A 269 -48.27 10.08 2.33
CA VAL A 269 -47.79 10.94 1.23
C VAL A 269 -47.26 12.27 1.76
N SER A 270 -47.92 12.83 2.78
CA SER A 270 -47.47 14.04 3.48
C SER A 270 -46.11 13.84 4.17
N ARG A 271 -45.89 12.70 4.83
CA ARG A 271 -44.57 12.34 5.40
C ARG A 271 -43.49 12.22 4.32
N VAL A 272 -43.80 11.56 3.19
CA VAL A 272 -42.83 11.43 2.09
C VAL A 272 -42.44 12.80 1.53
N ASN A 273 -43.41 13.68 1.28
CA ASN A 273 -43.15 15.02 0.78
C ASN A 273 -42.31 15.87 1.76
N ARG A 274 -42.52 15.72 3.07
CA ARG A 274 -41.71 16.41 4.09
C ARG A 274 -40.25 15.96 4.09
N VAL A 275 -40.00 14.67 3.84
CA VAL A 275 -38.63 14.16 3.69
C VAL A 275 -38.01 14.65 2.38
N ARG A 276 -38.77 14.63 1.27
CA ARG A 276 -38.33 15.18 -0.02
C ARG A 276 -37.94 16.66 0.07
N GLU A 277 -38.70 17.47 0.81
CA GLU A 277 -38.34 18.87 1.04
C GLU A 277 -37.00 19.01 1.78
N GLY A 278 -36.74 18.16 2.79
CA GLY A 278 -35.44 18.10 3.46
C GLY A 278 -34.31 17.72 2.49
N VAL A 279 -34.54 16.75 1.61
CA VAL A 279 -33.58 16.35 0.56
C VAL A 279 -33.35 17.48 -0.45
N ALA A 280 -34.39 18.23 -0.80
CA ALA A 280 -34.29 19.39 -1.68
C ALA A 280 -33.47 20.52 -1.06
N VAL A 281 -33.59 20.76 0.26
CA VAL A 281 -32.75 21.72 0.99
C VAL A 281 -31.28 21.33 0.92
N ILE A 282 -30.95 20.06 1.16
CA ILE A 282 -29.57 19.56 1.05
C ILE A 282 -29.05 19.69 -0.39
N THR A 283 -29.87 19.31 -1.38
CA THR A 283 -29.52 19.43 -2.80
C THR A 283 -29.28 20.90 -3.19
N LYS A 284 -30.06 21.82 -2.62
CA LYS A 284 -29.85 23.26 -2.78
C LYS A 284 -28.54 23.72 -2.14
N GLN A 285 -28.21 23.24 -0.94
CA GLN A 285 -26.92 23.57 -0.29
C GLN A 285 -25.73 23.10 -1.12
N LEU A 286 -25.78 21.86 -1.63
CA LEU A 286 -24.79 21.32 -2.57
C LEU A 286 -24.67 22.19 -3.82
N THR A 287 -25.77 22.71 -4.37
CA THR A 287 -25.73 23.53 -5.60
C THR A 287 -25.45 25.02 -5.37
N SER A 288 -25.67 25.54 -4.16
CA SER A 288 -25.61 26.98 -3.84
C SER A 288 -24.20 27.59 -3.85
N HIS A 289 -23.15 26.78 -3.79
CA HIS A 289 -21.77 27.26 -3.88
C HIS A 289 -21.15 26.90 -5.23
N LYS A 290 -21.24 27.82 -6.20
CA LYS A 290 -20.30 27.91 -7.35
C LYS A 290 -20.52 29.18 -8.17
N PRO A 291 -19.62 30.17 -8.04
CA PRO A 291 -18.97 30.76 -9.19
C PRO A 291 -17.75 29.91 -9.54
N HIS A 292 -17.54 29.65 -10.83
CA HIS A 292 -16.33 29.04 -11.36
C HIS A 292 -15.10 29.83 -10.90
N GLY A 293 -14.17 29.20 -10.15
CA GLY A 293 -12.88 29.80 -9.77
C GLY A 293 -12.47 29.77 -8.29
N SER A 294 -13.09 28.96 -7.42
CA SER A 294 -12.87 29.01 -5.96
C SER A 294 -12.67 27.63 -5.32
N HIS A 295 -11.94 26.72 -5.96
CA HIS A 295 -11.76 25.36 -5.42
C HIS A 295 -10.72 25.29 -4.30
N TYR A 296 -9.73 26.19 -4.36
CA TYR A 296 -8.63 26.28 -3.41
C TYR A 296 -8.80 27.41 -2.38
N ILE A 297 -9.92 28.14 -2.41
CA ILE A 297 -10.18 29.26 -1.51
C ILE A 297 -10.96 28.78 -0.29
N ASP A 298 -10.46 29.11 0.90
CA ASP A 298 -11.11 28.84 2.18
C ASP A 298 -11.52 27.36 2.36
N LEU A 299 -10.57 26.45 2.10
CA LEU A 299 -10.74 25.01 2.28
C LEU A 299 -11.33 24.63 3.66
N PRO A 300 -10.97 25.30 4.79
CA PRO A 300 -11.59 25.02 6.08
C PRO A 300 -13.09 25.35 6.11
N ALA A 301 -13.52 26.48 5.54
CA ALA A 301 -14.95 26.80 5.45
C ALA A 301 -15.70 25.80 4.55
N GLN A 302 -15.07 25.35 3.46
CA GLN A 302 -15.64 24.30 2.61
C GLN A 302 -15.81 22.97 3.37
N GLU A 303 -14.84 22.58 4.20
CA GLU A 303 -14.91 21.39 5.04
C GLU A 303 -16.08 21.46 6.02
N GLN A 304 -16.23 22.60 6.70
CA GLN A 304 -17.35 22.82 7.63
C GLN A 304 -18.70 22.75 6.91
N HIS A 305 -18.79 23.31 5.71
CA HIS A 305 -20.02 23.24 4.92
C HIS A 305 -20.35 21.80 4.50
N LEU A 306 -19.36 21.02 4.05
CA LEU A 306 -19.54 19.60 3.74
C LEU A 306 -19.95 18.79 4.98
N LYS A 307 -19.42 19.12 6.15
CA LYS A 307 -19.80 18.48 7.42
C LYS A 307 -21.27 18.74 7.76
N ILE A 308 -21.74 19.98 7.62
CA ILE A 308 -23.16 20.34 7.83
C ILE A 308 -24.06 19.56 6.86
N ILE A 309 -23.68 19.46 5.59
CA ILE A 309 -24.41 18.69 4.59
C ILE A 309 -24.46 17.21 4.97
N LYS A 310 -23.33 16.64 5.42
CA LYS A 310 -23.23 15.25 5.85
C LYS A 310 -24.12 14.95 7.05
N GLU A 311 -24.12 15.81 8.06
CA GLU A 311 -25.00 15.71 9.23
C GLU A 311 -26.49 15.78 8.82
N GLY A 312 -26.82 16.65 7.85
CA GLY A 312 -28.15 16.73 7.26
C GLY A 312 -28.57 15.43 6.57
N LEU A 313 -27.69 14.83 5.77
CA LEU A 313 -27.93 13.53 5.11
C LEU A 313 -28.13 12.43 6.17
N ASP A 314 -27.25 12.34 7.16
CA ASP A 314 -27.33 11.31 8.20
C ASP A 314 -28.62 11.42 9.03
N THR A 315 -29.13 12.65 9.23
CA THR A 315 -30.43 12.90 9.88
C THR A 315 -31.63 12.44 9.04
N LEU A 316 -31.55 12.56 7.70
CA LEU A 316 -32.64 12.17 6.80
C LEU A 316 -32.63 10.67 6.47
N LYS A 317 -31.46 10.01 6.46
CA LYS A 317 -31.26 8.58 6.18
C LYS A 317 -32.28 7.66 6.88
N PRO A 318 -32.47 7.70 8.22
CA PRO A 318 -33.42 6.81 8.88
C PRO A 318 -34.88 7.09 8.49
N ARG A 319 -35.21 8.34 8.10
CA ARG A 319 -36.56 8.71 7.67
C ARG A 319 -36.86 8.17 6.27
N VAL A 320 -35.87 8.20 5.38
CA VAL A 320 -35.95 7.58 4.05
C VAL A 320 -36.10 6.06 4.18
N ASP A 321 -35.26 5.42 4.99
CA ASP A 321 -35.32 3.96 5.21
C ASP A 321 -36.68 3.52 5.80
N ASN A 322 -37.26 4.30 6.72
CA ASN A 322 -38.58 4.02 7.28
C ASN A 322 -39.70 4.13 6.23
N ILE A 323 -39.68 5.18 5.40
CA ILE A 323 -40.62 5.34 4.28
C ILE A 323 -40.54 4.16 3.31
N GLU A 324 -39.33 3.71 2.99
CA GLU A 324 -39.13 2.56 2.11
C GLU A 324 -39.63 1.25 2.73
N GLY A 325 -39.44 1.06 4.04
CA GLY A 325 -39.95 -0.10 4.77
C GLY A 325 -41.48 -0.15 4.85
N GLU A 326 -42.13 1.02 4.98
CA GLU A 326 -43.59 1.16 5.04
C GLU A 326 -44.27 1.05 3.66
N ARG A 327 -43.55 1.29 2.55
CA ARG A 327 -44.11 1.35 1.17
C ARG A 327 -45.03 0.18 0.85
N ASP A 328 -44.54 -1.05 0.98
CA ASP A 328 -45.27 -2.26 0.56
C ASP A 328 -46.50 -2.51 1.41
N THR A 329 -46.40 -2.18 2.71
CA THR A 329 -47.52 -2.32 3.65
C THR A 329 -48.67 -1.38 3.32
N ILE A 330 -48.36 -0.17 2.82
CA ILE A 330 -49.40 0.79 2.43
C ILE A 330 -49.94 0.46 1.04
N VAL A 331 -49.08 0.11 0.08
CA VAL A 331 -49.51 -0.30 -1.27
C VAL A 331 -50.47 -1.49 -1.24
N ALA A 332 -50.29 -2.43 -0.29
CA ALA A 332 -51.15 -3.61 -0.16
C ALA A 332 -52.58 -3.32 0.33
N VAL A 333 -52.82 -2.15 0.95
CA VAL A 333 -54.05 -1.84 1.70
C VAL A 333 -54.91 -0.78 1.00
N VAL A 334 -54.39 -0.14 -0.04
CA VAL A 334 -55.02 1.03 -0.69
C VAL A 334 -55.60 0.68 -2.07
N THR A 335 -56.50 1.54 -2.56
CA THR A 335 -57.04 1.38 -3.92
C THR A 335 -55.93 1.42 -4.98
N PRO A 336 -56.09 0.76 -6.14
CA PRO A 336 -55.05 0.72 -7.18
C PRO A 336 -54.52 2.10 -7.62
N GLY A 337 -55.37 3.12 -7.66
CA GLY A 337 -54.96 4.50 -7.98
C GLY A 337 -54.14 5.17 -6.87
N GLN A 338 -54.49 4.95 -5.60
CA GLN A 338 -53.71 5.42 -4.45
C GLN A 338 -52.38 4.68 -4.32
N ALA A 339 -52.36 3.38 -4.64
CA ALA A 339 -51.14 2.58 -4.66
C ALA A 339 -50.13 3.14 -5.67
N GLU A 340 -50.60 3.53 -6.86
CA GLU A 340 -49.74 4.12 -7.88
C GLU A 340 -49.18 5.48 -7.45
N GLN A 341 -50.01 6.32 -6.80
CA GLN A 341 -49.55 7.58 -6.24
C GLN A 341 -48.48 7.38 -5.16
N VAL A 342 -48.66 6.40 -4.27
CA VAL A 342 -47.69 6.04 -3.23
C VAL A 342 -46.36 5.59 -3.84
N ARG A 343 -46.38 4.69 -4.84
CA ARG A 343 -45.18 4.24 -5.57
C ARG A 343 -44.44 5.43 -6.17
N LYS A 344 -45.14 6.28 -6.92
CA LYS A 344 -44.56 7.44 -7.61
C LYS A 344 -43.86 8.41 -6.66
N VAL A 345 -44.48 8.75 -5.53
CA VAL A 345 -43.90 9.73 -4.59
C VAL A 345 -42.68 9.13 -3.86
N VAL A 346 -42.68 7.83 -3.57
CA VAL A 346 -41.52 7.12 -2.97
C VAL A 346 -40.38 6.98 -3.99
N ASP A 347 -40.67 6.66 -5.25
CA ASP A 347 -39.66 6.57 -6.31
C ASP A 347 -39.01 7.93 -6.60
N ASN A 348 -39.78 9.03 -6.57
CA ASN A 348 -39.23 10.38 -6.65
C ASN A 348 -38.29 10.68 -5.47
N LEU A 349 -38.68 10.33 -4.24
CA LEU A 349 -37.81 10.48 -3.07
C LEU A 349 -36.51 9.69 -3.24
N ARG A 350 -36.58 8.45 -3.75
CA ARG A 350 -35.40 7.62 -4.03
C ARG A 350 -34.45 8.28 -5.02
N GLN A 351 -34.99 8.83 -6.11
CA GLN A 351 -34.20 9.51 -7.12
C GLN A 351 -33.51 10.76 -6.57
N GLU A 352 -34.26 11.61 -5.85
CA GLU A 352 -33.76 12.82 -5.21
C GLU A 352 -32.69 12.50 -4.15
N TRP A 353 -32.93 11.47 -3.34
CA TRP A 353 -32.00 10.98 -2.33
C TRP A 353 -30.70 10.47 -2.96
N ALA A 354 -30.79 9.68 -4.03
CA ALA A 354 -29.63 9.20 -4.77
C ALA A 354 -28.84 10.36 -5.40
N GLN A 355 -29.55 11.37 -5.94
CA GLN A 355 -28.91 12.57 -6.50
C GLN A 355 -28.17 13.39 -5.43
N ALA A 356 -28.78 13.60 -4.26
CA ALA A 356 -28.15 14.31 -3.15
C ALA A 356 -26.88 13.59 -2.65
N ASN A 357 -26.93 12.26 -2.50
CA ASN A 357 -25.77 11.47 -2.09
C ASN A 357 -24.64 11.49 -3.13
N ARG A 358 -24.96 11.38 -4.43
CA ARG A 358 -23.96 11.51 -5.50
C ARG A 358 -23.31 12.90 -5.48
N GLY A 359 -24.12 13.95 -5.38
CA GLY A 359 -23.63 15.33 -5.32
C GLY A 359 -22.71 15.58 -4.12
N TYR A 360 -23.05 15.05 -2.94
CA TYR A 360 -22.18 15.09 -1.77
C TYR A 360 -20.86 14.35 -2.01
N THR A 361 -20.92 13.12 -2.53
CA THR A 361 -19.72 12.30 -2.80
C THR A 361 -18.78 12.99 -3.77
N GLU A 362 -19.31 13.58 -4.84
CA GLU A 362 -18.52 14.33 -5.83
C GLU A 362 -17.85 15.57 -5.23
N GLN A 363 -18.56 16.34 -4.39
CA GLN A 363 -17.98 17.51 -3.73
C GLN A 363 -16.95 17.13 -2.67
N GLN A 364 -17.20 16.07 -1.90
CA GLN A 364 -16.25 15.56 -0.92
C GLN A 364 -14.98 15.08 -1.61
N ALA A 365 -15.08 14.26 -2.67
CA ALA A 365 -13.92 13.79 -3.43
C ALA A 365 -13.11 14.95 -4.01
N ARG A 366 -13.80 15.96 -4.53
CA ARG A 366 -13.16 17.18 -5.03
C ARG A 366 -12.43 17.95 -3.93
N TRP A 367 -13.07 18.17 -2.79
CA TRP A 367 -12.46 18.90 -1.68
C TRP A 367 -11.23 18.16 -1.14
N VAL A 368 -11.30 16.83 -0.99
CA VAL A 368 -10.15 16.01 -0.59
C VAL A 368 -9.00 16.19 -1.57
N GLY A 369 -9.25 16.04 -2.88
CA GLY A 369 -8.24 16.23 -3.91
C GLY A 369 -7.61 17.63 -3.87
N CYS A 370 -8.43 18.68 -3.78
CA CYS A 370 -7.94 20.05 -3.66
C CYS A 370 -7.15 20.30 -2.36
N SER A 371 -7.57 19.71 -1.24
CA SER A 371 -6.87 19.84 0.05
C SER A 371 -5.49 19.18 0.01
N GLU A 372 -5.39 17.99 -0.61
CA GLU A 372 -4.15 17.27 -0.78
C GLU A 372 -3.17 17.99 -1.70
N THR A 373 -3.62 18.45 -2.87
CA THR A 373 -2.77 19.18 -3.83
C THR A 373 -2.32 20.52 -3.25
N TRP A 374 -3.22 21.27 -2.59
CA TRP A 374 -2.88 22.52 -1.90
C TRP A 374 -1.86 22.29 -0.76
N GLY A 375 -2.11 21.29 0.08
CA GLY A 375 -1.22 20.94 1.18
C GLY A 375 0.14 20.45 0.70
N SER A 376 0.18 19.71 -0.42
CA SER A 376 1.43 19.27 -1.06
C SER A 376 2.23 20.45 -1.62
N LEU A 377 1.56 21.37 -2.33
CA LEU A 377 2.17 22.58 -2.86
C LEU A 377 2.77 23.43 -1.74
N HIS A 378 2.00 23.69 -0.67
CA HIS A 378 2.46 24.51 0.45
C HIS A 378 3.66 23.88 1.18
N ARG A 379 3.62 22.55 1.42
CA ARG A 379 4.75 21.82 2.00
C ARG A 379 5.98 21.90 1.11
N THR A 380 5.84 21.56 -0.17
CA THR A 380 6.95 21.60 -1.14
C THR A 380 7.55 23.00 -1.24
N LEU A 381 6.71 24.04 -1.30
CA LEU A 381 7.16 25.43 -1.34
C LEU A 381 7.95 25.83 -0.08
N THR A 382 7.45 25.45 1.10
CA THR A 382 8.07 25.76 2.39
C THR A 382 9.41 25.02 2.56
N ASP A 383 9.40 23.70 2.33
CA ASP A 383 10.59 22.85 2.46
C ASP A 383 11.67 23.24 1.45
N PHE A 384 11.27 23.59 0.22
CA PHE A 384 12.20 24.01 -0.81
C PHE A 384 12.78 25.40 -0.50
N SER A 385 11.96 26.33 0.02
CA SER A 385 12.45 27.64 0.47
C SER A 385 13.44 27.53 1.63
N LEU A 386 13.11 26.74 2.66
CA LEU A 386 14.00 26.49 3.81
C LEU A 386 15.31 25.82 3.39
N TRP A 387 15.22 24.87 2.46
CA TRP A 387 16.40 24.24 1.89
C TRP A 387 17.26 25.24 1.11
N LEU A 388 16.65 26.11 0.31
CA LEU A 388 17.38 27.19 -0.39
C LEU A 388 18.07 28.12 0.60
N ASP A 389 17.40 28.54 1.69
CA ASP A 389 18.00 29.38 2.73
C ASP A 389 19.28 28.72 3.28
N GLY A 390 19.20 27.44 3.65
CA GLY A 390 20.34 26.69 4.19
C GLY A 390 21.45 26.41 3.18
N MET A 391 21.15 26.38 1.88
CA MET A 391 22.16 26.19 0.84
C MET A 391 22.85 27.50 0.47
N GLU A 392 22.09 28.58 0.35
CA GLU A 392 22.62 29.93 0.16
C GLU A 392 23.53 30.33 1.34
N THR A 393 23.18 29.96 2.58
CA THR A 393 24.08 30.18 3.73
C THR A 393 25.35 29.34 3.62
N LYS A 394 25.25 28.05 3.27
CA LYS A 394 26.43 27.18 3.09
C LYS A 394 27.36 27.68 2.00
N ILE A 395 26.84 28.16 0.87
CA ILE A 395 27.64 28.74 -0.22
C ILE A 395 28.37 30.00 0.26
N ARG A 396 27.67 30.87 1.00
CA ARG A 396 28.25 32.09 1.58
C ARG A 396 29.37 31.77 2.58
N ASP A 397 29.14 30.82 3.48
CA ASP A 397 30.12 30.44 4.51
C ASP A 397 31.34 29.74 3.90
N ALA A 398 31.13 29.04 2.78
CA ALA A 398 32.18 28.32 2.06
C ALA A 398 33.07 29.21 1.16
N SER A 399 32.87 30.53 1.18
CA SER A 399 33.63 31.50 0.38
C SER A 399 35.08 31.72 0.84
N SER A 400 35.42 31.29 2.07
CA SER A 400 36.75 31.47 2.70
C SER A 400 37.52 30.16 2.92
N GLN A 401 37.06 29.06 2.31
CA GLN A 401 37.62 27.72 2.52
C GLN A 401 38.92 27.49 1.76
N SER A 402 39.75 26.57 2.27
CA SER A 402 40.90 26.05 1.54
C SER A 402 40.44 25.37 0.24
N LEU A 403 41.31 25.27 -0.76
CA LEU A 403 40.96 24.70 -2.07
C LEU A 403 40.47 23.25 -1.97
N ALA A 404 41.06 22.44 -1.09
CA ALA A 404 40.63 21.05 -0.87
C ALA A 404 39.23 20.97 -0.25
N ASP A 405 38.95 21.82 0.74
CA ASP A 405 37.62 21.89 1.39
C ASP A 405 36.58 22.49 0.45
N ALA A 406 36.96 23.46 -0.39
CA ALA A 406 36.10 24.05 -1.40
C ALA A 406 35.66 23.02 -2.46
N ARG A 407 36.57 22.11 -2.89
CA ARG A 407 36.24 20.98 -3.78
C ARG A 407 35.25 20.01 -3.14
N ALA A 408 35.54 19.59 -1.90
CA ALA A 408 34.69 18.64 -1.19
C ALA A 408 33.28 19.21 -0.97
N THR A 409 33.19 20.48 -0.56
CA THR A 409 31.90 21.17 -0.40
C THR A 409 31.21 21.40 -1.74
N GLN A 410 31.91 21.75 -2.82
CA GLN A 410 31.31 21.89 -4.15
C GLN A 410 30.64 20.58 -4.61
N LYS A 411 31.33 19.45 -4.47
CA LYS A 411 30.80 18.13 -4.85
C LYS A 411 29.56 17.75 -4.03
N GLU A 412 29.55 18.04 -2.72
CA GLU A 412 28.38 17.81 -1.88
C GLU A 412 27.21 18.72 -2.26
N LEU A 413 27.46 20.01 -2.55
CA LEU A 413 26.41 20.94 -2.97
C LEU A 413 25.78 20.53 -4.32
N GLU A 414 26.59 20.09 -5.28
CA GLU A 414 26.11 19.56 -6.57
C GLU A 414 25.27 18.28 -6.40
N LYS A 415 25.66 17.39 -5.48
CA LYS A 415 24.86 16.22 -5.11
C LYS A 415 23.52 16.64 -4.49
N GLN A 416 23.50 17.63 -3.62
CA GLN A 416 22.24 18.13 -3.02
C GLN A 416 21.33 18.78 -4.07
N VAL A 417 21.90 19.52 -5.02
CA VAL A 417 21.17 20.13 -6.14
C VAL A 417 20.52 19.08 -7.04
N THR A 418 21.22 17.99 -7.39
CA THR A 418 20.62 16.92 -8.20
C THR A 418 19.37 16.31 -7.56
N LEU A 419 19.38 16.14 -6.22
CA LEU A 419 18.23 15.66 -5.45
C LEU A 419 17.04 16.64 -5.45
N LYS A 420 17.30 17.93 -5.69
CA LYS A 420 16.31 19.01 -5.57
C LYS A 420 15.71 19.49 -6.90
N HIS A 421 16.19 18.98 -8.03
CA HIS A 421 15.56 19.22 -9.34
C HIS A 421 14.11 18.73 -9.39
N ARG A 422 13.82 17.51 -8.93
CA ARG A 422 12.45 16.97 -8.94
C ARG A 422 11.47 17.83 -8.11
N PRO A 423 11.76 18.19 -6.84
CA PRO A 423 10.95 19.14 -6.08
C PRO A 423 10.69 20.46 -6.80
N SER A 424 11.67 21.02 -7.51
CA SER A 424 11.49 22.27 -8.27
C SER A 424 10.49 22.12 -9.43
N GLN A 425 10.50 20.98 -10.12
CA GLN A 425 9.56 20.67 -11.20
C GLN A 425 8.16 20.38 -10.66
N THR A 426 8.07 19.60 -9.58
CA THR A 426 6.80 19.34 -8.88
C THR A 426 6.17 20.64 -8.40
N LEU A 427 6.96 21.57 -7.86
CA LEU A 427 6.48 22.89 -7.44
C LEU A 427 5.84 23.67 -8.60
N GLN A 428 6.46 23.65 -9.78
CA GLN A 428 5.92 24.32 -10.98
C GLN A 428 4.62 23.68 -11.47
N LEU A 429 4.57 22.35 -11.55
CA LEU A 429 3.40 21.62 -12.00
C LEU A 429 2.22 21.81 -11.06
N SER A 430 2.44 21.64 -9.75
CA SER A 430 1.40 21.85 -8.73
C SER A 430 0.96 23.31 -8.63
N CYS A 431 1.87 24.27 -8.82
CA CYS A 431 1.48 25.68 -8.88
C CYS A 431 0.52 25.94 -10.05
N ARG A 432 0.84 25.44 -11.25
CA ARG A 432 0.00 25.59 -12.43
C ARG A 432 -1.39 24.99 -12.20
N GLU A 433 -1.46 23.75 -11.75
CA GLU A 433 -2.72 23.05 -11.44
C GLU A 433 -3.58 23.84 -10.44
N VAL A 434 -2.96 24.42 -9.41
CA VAL A 434 -3.65 25.20 -8.39
C VAL A 434 -4.10 26.57 -8.91
N THR A 435 -3.26 27.26 -9.70
CA THR A 435 -3.60 28.56 -10.30
C THR A 435 -4.78 28.47 -11.27
N GLU A 436 -4.95 27.34 -11.97
CA GLU A 436 -6.11 27.08 -12.83
C GLU A 436 -7.42 26.98 -12.02
N GLY A 437 -7.35 26.66 -10.72
CA GLY A 437 -8.50 26.55 -9.81
C GLY A 437 -8.73 27.74 -8.87
N LEU A 438 -7.92 28.79 -8.97
CA LEU A 438 -7.98 30.02 -8.15
C LEU A 438 -8.54 31.21 -8.94
N GLY A 439 -9.03 32.22 -8.22
CA GLY A 439 -9.35 33.52 -8.81
C GLY A 439 -8.11 34.26 -9.30
N GLN A 440 -8.24 35.14 -10.30
CA GLN A 440 -7.10 35.79 -10.97
C GLN A 440 -6.10 36.48 -10.02
N GLU A 441 -6.59 37.22 -9.03
CA GLU A 441 -5.72 37.92 -8.06
C GLU A 441 -4.95 36.96 -7.16
N GLU A 442 -5.59 35.90 -6.66
CA GLU A 442 -4.95 34.92 -5.78
C GLU A 442 -4.00 33.99 -6.56
N ALA A 443 -4.38 33.63 -7.79
CA ALA A 443 -3.51 32.90 -8.71
C ALA A 443 -2.23 33.69 -8.99
N LYS A 444 -2.35 35.01 -9.23
CA LYS A 444 -1.20 35.89 -9.46
C LYS A 444 -0.28 35.95 -8.24
N LYS A 445 -0.81 36.17 -7.04
CA LYS A 445 -0.01 36.20 -5.79
C LYS A 445 0.72 34.88 -5.55
N LEU A 446 0.05 33.75 -5.77
CA LEU A 446 0.67 32.42 -5.62
C LEU A 446 1.81 32.22 -6.64
N GLN A 447 1.55 32.59 -7.90
CA GLN A 447 2.55 32.50 -8.97
C GLN A 447 3.78 33.36 -8.66
N GLU A 448 3.60 34.60 -8.18
CA GLU A 448 4.69 35.49 -7.77
C GLU A 448 5.56 34.88 -6.66
N ARG A 449 4.95 34.19 -5.68
CA ARG A 449 5.68 33.50 -4.61
C ARG A 449 6.50 32.32 -5.14
N VAL A 450 5.91 31.49 -5.99
CA VAL A 450 6.61 30.35 -6.60
C VAL A 450 7.73 30.85 -7.51
N ASP A 451 7.50 31.90 -8.30
CA ASP A 451 8.51 32.49 -9.17
C ASP A 451 9.66 33.14 -8.39
N ALA A 452 9.41 33.70 -7.21
CA ALA A 452 10.47 34.20 -6.33
C ALA A 452 11.39 33.05 -5.87
N VAL A 453 10.82 31.94 -5.43
CA VAL A 453 11.58 30.74 -5.00
C VAL A 453 12.34 30.11 -6.18
N LEU A 454 11.73 30.03 -7.37
CA LEU A 454 12.39 29.53 -8.57
C LEU A 454 13.49 30.45 -9.10
N ARG A 455 13.36 31.78 -8.92
CA ARG A 455 14.44 32.73 -9.20
C ARG A 455 15.65 32.48 -8.30
N ARG A 456 15.44 32.30 -7.00
CA ARG A 456 16.49 31.93 -6.04
C ARG A 456 17.19 30.64 -6.43
N TRP A 457 16.41 29.60 -6.76
CA TRP A 457 16.95 28.34 -7.27
C TRP A 457 17.85 28.52 -8.49
N ARG A 458 17.40 29.27 -9.51
CA ARG A 458 18.23 29.58 -10.70
C ARG A 458 19.50 30.36 -10.34
N GLY A 459 19.39 31.33 -9.43
CA GLY A 459 20.53 32.09 -8.92
C GLY A 459 21.56 31.18 -8.25
N LEU A 460 21.11 30.27 -7.38
CA LEU A 460 21.98 29.30 -6.72
C LEU A 460 22.70 28.37 -7.70
N LEU A 461 22.02 27.92 -8.77
CA LEU A 461 22.67 27.13 -9.82
C LEU A 461 23.77 27.91 -10.54
N LEU A 462 23.54 29.20 -10.83
CA LEU A 462 24.54 30.08 -11.44
C LEU A 462 25.72 30.32 -10.50
N GLU A 463 25.47 30.56 -9.22
CA GLU A 463 26.52 30.73 -8.21
C GLU A 463 27.38 29.47 -8.05
N LEU A 464 26.77 28.28 -8.06
CA LEU A 464 27.50 27.02 -8.02
C LEU A 464 28.36 26.80 -9.27
N ALA A 465 27.85 27.17 -10.45
CA ALA A 465 28.61 27.08 -11.69
C ALA A 465 29.82 28.03 -11.67
N ALA A 466 29.62 29.28 -11.24
CA ALA A 466 30.69 30.27 -11.10
C ALA A 466 31.73 29.85 -10.05
N ARG A 467 31.30 29.26 -8.93
CA ARG A 467 32.18 28.71 -7.89
C ARG A 467 33.02 27.54 -8.43
N ARG A 468 32.43 26.64 -9.22
CA ARG A 468 33.15 25.55 -9.87
C ARG A 468 34.25 26.06 -10.80
N GLU A 469 33.96 27.07 -11.60
CA GLU A 469 34.94 27.71 -12.51
C GLU A 469 36.07 28.40 -11.74
N LYS A 470 35.74 29.09 -10.64
CA LYS A 470 36.75 29.69 -9.75
C LYS A 470 37.65 28.64 -9.11
N ILE A 471 37.09 27.55 -8.58
CA ILE A 471 37.87 26.44 -8.00
C ILE A 471 38.78 25.82 -9.06
N ALA A 472 38.27 25.56 -10.27
CA ALA A 472 39.08 25.06 -11.38
C ALA A 472 40.22 26.02 -11.77
N SER A 473 39.98 27.34 -11.70
CA SER A 473 41.00 28.37 -11.97
C SER A 473 42.07 28.45 -10.87
N ASP A 474 41.66 28.36 -9.60
CA ASP A 474 42.58 28.37 -8.44
C ASP A 474 43.41 27.07 -8.37
N GLU A 475 42.89 25.94 -8.86
CA GLU A 475 43.62 24.68 -9.02
C GLU A 475 44.77 24.78 -10.01
N VAL A 476 44.48 25.39 -11.17
CA VAL A 476 45.49 25.65 -12.21
C VAL A 476 46.52 26.69 -11.71
N GLY A 477 46.10 27.64 -10.87
CA GLY A 477 46.98 28.63 -10.23
C GLY A 477 47.87 28.07 -9.11
N SER A 478 47.42 27.05 -8.37
CA SER A 478 48.18 26.42 -7.28
C SER A 478 49.11 25.29 -7.75
N ALA A 479 48.86 24.70 -8.92
CA ALA A 479 49.65 23.58 -9.45
C ALA A 479 50.84 23.99 -10.34
N VAL A 480 50.97 25.26 -10.74
CA VAL A 480 52.10 25.70 -11.58
C VAL A 480 52.57 27.10 -11.17
N GLY A 481 53.83 27.19 -10.72
CA GLY A 481 54.62 28.42 -10.85
C GLY A 481 54.94 28.74 -12.32
N GLY A 482 53.93 28.91 -13.16
CA GLY A 482 54.10 28.97 -14.61
C GLY A 482 52.76 29.17 -15.32
N ARG A 483 52.24 30.39 -15.24
CA ARG A 483 50.98 30.87 -15.84
C ARG A 483 50.87 30.67 -17.38
N GLU A 484 51.92 30.17 -18.03
CA GLU A 484 52.12 30.20 -19.49
C GLU A 484 52.03 28.80 -20.14
N GLY A 485 52.33 27.71 -19.42
CA GLY A 485 52.23 26.33 -19.95
C GLY A 485 50.85 25.69 -19.79
N GLY A 486 50.08 26.08 -18.76
CA GLY A 486 48.78 25.50 -18.46
C GLY A 486 47.65 25.88 -19.44
N LEU A 487 47.77 27.03 -20.13
CA LEU A 487 46.78 27.45 -21.12
C LEU A 487 46.85 26.63 -22.41
N TYR A 488 48.06 26.27 -22.85
CA TYR A 488 48.26 25.39 -23.99
C TYR A 488 47.81 23.96 -23.67
N GLU A 489 48.25 23.41 -22.54
CA GLU A 489 47.89 22.05 -22.12
C GLU A 489 46.37 21.91 -21.89
N GLY A 490 45.73 22.94 -21.31
CA GLY A 490 44.28 22.99 -21.12
C GLY A 490 43.48 23.08 -22.42
N LEU A 491 44.07 23.63 -23.49
CA LEU A 491 43.44 23.68 -24.80
C LEU A 491 43.62 22.36 -25.57
N VAL A 492 44.80 21.75 -25.47
CA VAL A 492 45.10 20.42 -26.06
C VAL A 492 44.18 19.36 -25.46
N THR A 493 44.11 19.29 -24.13
CA THR A 493 43.26 18.31 -23.41
C THR A 493 41.77 18.48 -23.74
N TRP A 494 41.29 19.72 -23.90
CA TRP A 494 39.92 19.97 -24.34
C TRP A 494 39.65 19.51 -25.78
N VAL A 495 40.59 19.77 -26.70
CA VAL A 495 40.49 19.32 -28.10
C VAL A 495 40.49 17.79 -28.18
N GLU A 496 41.31 17.11 -27.37
CA GLU A 496 41.31 15.65 -27.28
C GLU A 496 40.00 15.10 -26.73
N GLN A 497 39.43 15.72 -25.69
CA GLN A 497 38.13 15.36 -25.13
C GLN A 497 36.99 15.55 -26.15
N ALA A 498 36.98 16.66 -26.89
CA ALA A 498 35.97 16.92 -27.91
C ALA A 498 36.03 15.91 -29.06
N ASN A 499 37.22 15.52 -29.52
CA ASN A 499 37.40 14.48 -30.54
C ASN A 499 37.00 13.10 -30.01
N ALA A 500 37.40 12.74 -28.79
CA ALA A 500 37.01 11.48 -28.16
C ALA A 500 35.49 11.36 -28.01
N LEU A 501 34.79 12.48 -27.75
CA LEU A 501 33.32 12.50 -27.68
C LEU A 501 32.64 12.28 -29.03
N THR A 502 33.20 12.78 -30.13
CA THR A 502 32.66 12.52 -31.46
C THR A 502 32.94 11.10 -31.94
N ASP A 503 34.05 10.50 -31.49
CA ASP A 503 34.48 9.14 -31.83
C ASP A 503 33.85 8.07 -30.93
N ALA A 504 33.31 8.45 -29.77
CA ALA A 504 32.70 7.52 -28.83
C ALA A 504 31.47 6.81 -29.44
N ALA A 505 31.49 5.48 -29.38
CA ALA A 505 30.34 4.66 -29.73
C ALA A 505 29.27 4.77 -28.62
N VAL A 506 28.14 5.39 -28.95
CA VAL A 506 27.04 5.58 -28.00
C VAL A 506 25.90 4.61 -28.28
N ASN A 507 25.36 4.05 -27.20
CA ASN A 507 24.25 3.12 -27.26
C ASN A 507 22.94 3.87 -27.56
N VAL A 508 22.45 3.72 -28.79
CA VAL A 508 21.24 4.42 -29.25
C VAL A 508 19.94 3.78 -28.75
N THR A 509 20.03 2.64 -28.07
CA THR A 509 18.88 1.94 -27.47
C THR A 509 18.69 2.27 -25.99
N ASP A 510 19.64 3.00 -25.39
CA ASP A 510 19.58 3.48 -24.02
C ASP A 510 19.33 5.00 -24.02
N GLU A 511 18.10 5.38 -23.69
CA GLU A 511 17.66 6.78 -23.65
C GLU A 511 18.50 7.63 -22.68
N ALA A 512 18.85 7.08 -21.51
CA ALA A 512 19.58 7.82 -20.49
C ALA A 512 21.04 8.05 -20.90
N ALA A 513 21.69 7.03 -21.46
CA ALA A 513 23.05 7.15 -21.97
C ALA A 513 23.13 8.12 -23.16
N LEU A 514 22.16 8.07 -24.07
CA LEU A 514 22.12 8.96 -25.24
C LEU A 514 21.80 10.41 -24.86
N ALA A 515 20.92 10.64 -23.88
CA ALA A 515 20.62 11.97 -23.34
C ALA A 515 21.82 12.60 -22.62
N ALA A 516 22.55 11.80 -21.83
CA ALA A 516 23.79 12.24 -21.19
C ALA A 516 24.84 12.64 -22.23
N HIS A 517 25.02 11.82 -23.27
CA HIS A 517 25.96 12.11 -24.37
C HIS A 517 25.58 13.37 -25.15
N SER A 518 24.29 13.55 -25.45
CA SER A 518 23.76 14.77 -26.09
C SER A 518 24.12 16.03 -25.29
N THR A 519 23.98 15.96 -23.96
CA THR A 519 24.33 17.07 -23.05
C THR A 519 25.82 17.36 -23.07
N MET A 520 26.68 16.32 -23.07
CA MET A 520 28.13 16.50 -23.15
C MET A 520 28.57 17.17 -24.45
N VAL A 521 27.99 16.76 -25.59
CA VAL A 521 28.24 17.38 -26.91
C VAL A 521 27.77 18.84 -26.93
N GLN A 522 26.62 19.14 -26.33
CA GLN A 522 26.09 20.49 -26.25
C GLN A 522 26.96 21.42 -25.39
N ASN A 523 27.52 20.92 -24.29
CA ASN A 523 28.46 21.67 -23.46
C ASN A 523 29.76 22.00 -24.22
N HIS A 524 30.34 21.03 -24.94
CA HIS A 524 31.53 21.27 -25.76
C HIS A 524 31.26 22.25 -26.91
N LEU A 525 30.05 22.25 -27.48
CA LEU A 525 29.65 23.27 -28.46
C LEU A 525 29.51 24.67 -27.85
N HIS A 526 29.03 24.76 -26.61
CA HIS A 526 28.93 26.04 -25.91
C HIS A 526 30.30 26.59 -25.51
N GLU A 527 31.25 25.71 -25.18
CA GLU A 527 32.62 26.07 -24.82
C GLU A 527 33.50 26.41 -26.04
N LEU A 528 33.18 25.87 -27.22
CA LEU A 528 33.96 26.04 -28.46
C LEU A 528 34.34 27.51 -28.78
N PRO A 529 33.43 28.52 -28.71
CA PRO A 529 33.78 29.92 -28.98
C PRO A 529 34.83 30.45 -28.00
N SER A 530 34.73 30.08 -26.72
CA SER A 530 35.70 30.49 -25.69
C SER A 530 37.08 29.88 -25.95
N LYS A 531 37.13 28.64 -26.45
CA LYS A 531 38.39 27.96 -26.82
C LYS A 531 39.01 28.54 -28.08
N GLN A 532 38.21 28.96 -29.07
CA GLN A 532 38.68 29.72 -30.23
C GLN A 532 39.25 31.09 -29.83
N GLU A 533 38.63 31.77 -28.87
CA GLU A 533 39.15 33.04 -28.35
C GLU A 533 40.44 32.86 -27.54
N LEU A 534 40.55 31.76 -26.77
CA LEU A 534 41.79 31.39 -26.06
C LEU A 534 42.93 31.06 -27.02
N LEU A 535 42.67 30.39 -28.15
CA LEU A 535 43.66 30.15 -29.19
C LEU A 535 44.17 31.46 -29.80
N LYS A 536 43.27 32.40 -30.14
CA LYS A 536 43.65 33.73 -30.66
C LYS A 536 44.51 34.49 -29.66
N LYS A 537 44.13 34.47 -28.37
CA LYS A 537 44.94 35.08 -27.30
C LYS A 537 46.32 34.43 -27.21
N LEU A 538 46.43 33.11 -27.29
CA LEU A 538 47.72 32.39 -27.30
C LEU A 538 48.60 32.76 -28.52
N GLN A 539 47.99 32.92 -29.70
CA GLN A 539 48.68 33.35 -30.93
C GLN A 539 49.18 34.79 -30.87
N GLU A 540 48.39 35.72 -30.33
CA GLU A 540 48.71 37.15 -30.26
C GLU A 540 49.76 37.49 -29.19
N THR A 541 49.79 36.75 -28.08
CA THR A 541 50.59 37.12 -26.89
C THR A 541 51.88 36.32 -26.71
N HIS A 542 52.02 35.12 -27.29
CA HIS A 542 53.11 34.20 -26.92
C HIS A 542 53.80 33.44 -28.09
N PRO A 543 54.35 34.12 -29.12
CA PRO A 543 55.08 33.45 -30.21
C PRO A 543 56.44 32.83 -29.83
N LYS A 544 56.89 32.94 -28.57
CA LYS A 544 58.20 32.45 -28.09
C LYS A 544 58.13 31.16 -27.26
N THR A 545 56.95 30.77 -26.76
CA THR A 545 56.79 29.67 -25.79
C THR A 545 56.07 28.45 -26.40
N VAL A 546 55.25 28.66 -27.43
CA VAL A 546 54.54 27.61 -28.19
C VAL A 546 54.98 27.71 -29.65
N SER A 547 55.38 26.57 -30.26
CA SER A 547 55.86 26.55 -31.64
C SER A 547 54.74 26.93 -32.62
N PRO A 548 55.02 27.68 -33.71
CA PRO A 548 54.02 28.00 -34.72
C PRO A 548 53.37 26.75 -35.35
N ALA A 549 54.06 25.60 -35.36
CA ALA A 549 53.50 24.32 -35.80
C ALA A 549 52.44 23.75 -34.83
N GLN A 550 52.56 24.01 -33.52
CA GLN A 550 51.63 23.53 -32.50
C GLN A 550 50.33 24.36 -32.47
N THR A 551 50.42 25.68 -32.66
CA THR A 551 49.24 26.56 -32.75
C THR A 551 48.45 26.31 -34.03
N THR A 552 49.11 26.07 -35.16
CA THR A 552 48.46 25.74 -36.44
C THR A 552 47.80 24.35 -36.41
N ALA A 553 48.38 23.38 -35.69
CA ALA A 553 47.74 22.10 -35.45
C ALA A 553 46.48 22.23 -34.58
N LEU A 554 46.49 23.08 -33.55
CA LEU A 554 45.29 23.35 -32.73
C LEU A 554 44.21 24.11 -33.51
N GLU A 555 44.60 25.08 -34.33
CA GLU A 555 43.71 25.84 -35.20
C GLU A 555 42.96 24.92 -36.17
N THR A 556 43.69 24.07 -36.89
CA THR A 556 43.10 23.10 -37.83
C THR A 556 42.20 22.08 -37.12
N ASN A 557 42.53 21.63 -35.91
CA ASN A 557 41.67 20.72 -35.14
C ASN A 557 40.41 21.42 -34.60
N LEU A 558 40.52 22.67 -34.16
CA LEU A 558 39.36 23.46 -33.71
C LEU A 558 38.44 23.84 -34.86
N GLU A 559 38.97 24.13 -36.05
CA GLU A 559 38.18 24.33 -37.26
C GLU A 559 37.42 23.06 -37.64
N LYS A 560 38.09 21.90 -37.66
CA LYS A 560 37.44 20.60 -37.88
C LYS A 560 36.34 20.35 -36.85
N LEU A 561 36.62 20.55 -35.56
CA LEU A 561 35.64 20.40 -34.48
C LEU A 561 34.46 21.37 -34.62
N SER A 562 34.70 22.58 -35.12
CA SER A 562 33.65 23.57 -35.37
C SER A 562 32.65 23.13 -36.46
N GLU A 563 33.09 22.29 -37.39
CA GLU A 563 32.22 21.70 -38.40
C GLU A 563 31.60 20.35 -37.97
N THR A 564 32.35 19.51 -37.25
CA THR A 564 31.92 18.16 -36.89
C THR A 564 30.99 18.13 -35.68
N LEU A 565 31.25 18.92 -34.63
CA LEU A 565 30.42 18.93 -33.42
C LEU A 565 28.95 19.32 -33.67
N PRO A 566 28.62 20.35 -34.48
CA PRO A 566 27.22 20.69 -34.76
C PRO A 566 26.49 19.60 -35.55
N ARG A 567 27.18 18.96 -36.50
CA ARG A 567 26.63 17.84 -37.28
C ARG A 567 26.38 16.62 -36.40
N TYR A 568 27.35 16.30 -35.54
CA TYR A 568 27.24 15.19 -34.59
C TYR A 568 26.13 15.42 -33.56
N ARG A 569 26.01 16.65 -33.03
CA ARG A 569 24.89 17.07 -32.18
C ARG A 569 23.55 16.77 -32.82
N ASN A 570 23.34 17.23 -34.06
CA ASN A 570 22.07 17.04 -34.76
C ASN A 570 21.75 15.54 -34.97
N MET A 571 22.76 14.73 -35.30
CA MET A 571 22.60 13.28 -35.40
C MET A 571 22.20 12.65 -34.06
N VAL A 572 22.86 13.02 -32.95
CA VAL A 572 22.57 12.50 -31.61
C VAL A 572 21.19 12.95 -31.12
N GLU A 573 20.81 14.22 -31.30
CA GLU A 573 19.49 14.75 -30.94
C GLU A 573 18.37 14.10 -31.76
N THR A 574 18.60 13.85 -33.06
CA THR A 574 17.63 13.13 -33.90
C THR A 574 17.41 11.71 -33.39
N LYS A 575 18.50 10.98 -33.10
CA LYS A 575 18.42 9.63 -32.52
C LYS A 575 17.77 9.63 -31.14
N LEU A 576 18.05 10.66 -30.32
CA LEU A 576 17.43 10.85 -29.02
C LEU A 576 15.91 11.04 -29.12
N GLY A 577 15.45 11.87 -30.08
CA GLY A 577 14.02 12.04 -30.34
C GLY A 577 13.33 10.74 -30.79
N VAL A 578 14.01 9.91 -31.59
CA VAL A 578 13.49 8.61 -32.02
C VAL A 578 13.36 7.64 -30.84
N ILE A 579 14.38 7.50 -29.98
CA ILE A 579 14.30 6.60 -28.82
C ILE A 579 13.30 7.09 -27.77
N GLN A 580 13.19 8.41 -27.53
CA GLN A 580 12.19 8.98 -26.63
C GLN A 580 10.76 8.71 -27.11
N THR A 581 10.54 8.84 -28.42
CA THR A 581 9.24 8.53 -29.03
C THR A 581 8.93 7.03 -28.91
N LEU A 582 9.91 6.18 -29.21
CA LEU A 582 9.79 4.72 -29.09
C LEU A 582 9.47 4.29 -27.66
N VAL A 583 10.24 4.75 -26.66
CA VAL A 583 10.03 4.41 -25.24
C VAL A 583 8.63 4.85 -24.79
N ARG A 584 8.22 6.08 -25.12
CA ARG A 584 6.89 6.59 -24.78
C ARG A 584 5.77 5.73 -25.38
N GLU A 585 5.82 5.46 -26.68
CA GLU A 585 4.78 4.71 -27.37
C GLU A 585 4.74 3.22 -26.95
N VAL A 586 5.90 2.63 -26.64
CA VAL A 586 6.00 1.29 -26.04
C VAL A 586 5.34 1.26 -24.66
N GLU A 587 5.57 2.27 -23.82
CA GLU A 587 4.93 2.36 -22.50
C GLU A 587 3.41 2.56 -22.59
N ASP A 588 2.93 3.37 -23.53
CA ASP A 588 1.49 3.57 -23.75
C ASP A 588 0.81 2.29 -24.24
N LEU A 589 1.43 1.58 -25.18
CA LEU A 589 0.93 0.29 -25.65
C LEU A 589 0.99 -0.77 -24.55
N TYR A 590 2.05 -0.80 -23.73
CA TYR A 590 2.12 -1.68 -22.57
C TYR A 590 0.98 -1.43 -21.59
N ARG A 591 0.74 -0.16 -21.20
CA ARG A 591 -0.35 0.20 -20.28
C ARG A 591 -1.70 -0.27 -20.81
N TRP A 592 -1.94 -0.08 -22.10
CA TRP A 592 -3.16 -0.58 -22.74
C TRP A 592 -3.27 -2.11 -22.63
N THR A 593 -2.21 -2.87 -22.93
CA THR A 593 -2.25 -4.34 -22.79
C THR A 593 -2.46 -4.79 -21.34
N GLU A 594 -1.91 -4.06 -20.36
CA GLU A 594 -2.10 -4.33 -18.94
C GLU A 594 -3.54 -4.08 -18.50
N GLU A 595 -4.13 -2.98 -18.96
CA GLU A 595 -5.51 -2.63 -18.66
C GLU A 595 -6.49 -3.68 -19.22
N VAL A 596 -6.28 -4.13 -20.46
CA VAL A 596 -7.06 -5.23 -21.05
C VAL A 596 -6.91 -6.52 -20.23
N ARG A 597 -5.68 -6.87 -19.82
CA ARG A 597 -5.41 -8.06 -19.02
C ARG A 597 -6.13 -8.02 -17.68
N ILE A 598 -6.11 -6.88 -16.98
CA ILE A 598 -6.81 -6.68 -15.71
C ILE A 598 -8.33 -6.79 -15.91
N ARG A 599 -8.87 -6.18 -16.98
CA ARG A 599 -10.29 -6.29 -17.33
C ARG A 599 -10.71 -7.73 -17.60
N GLN A 600 -9.87 -8.53 -18.27
CA GLN A 600 -10.12 -9.97 -18.49
C GLN A 600 -10.05 -10.78 -17.20
N ALA A 601 -9.07 -10.51 -16.34
CA ALA A 601 -8.93 -11.19 -15.05
C ALA A 601 -10.11 -10.93 -14.12
N LEU A 602 -10.60 -9.67 -14.07
CA LEU A 602 -11.79 -9.31 -13.31
C LEU A 602 -13.03 -10.03 -13.86
N ARG A 603 -13.18 -10.16 -15.18
CA ARG A 603 -14.32 -10.87 -15.80
C ARG A 603 -14.29 -12.38 -15.49
N GLY A 604 -13.10 -12.99 -15.50
CA GLY A 604 -12.92 -14.41 -15.15
C GLY A 604 -13.22 -14.74 -13.68
N ALA A 605 -13.18 -13.76 -12.77
CA ALA A 605 -13.52 -13.96 -11.36
C ALA A 605 -15.05 -13.98 -11.10
N TYR A 606 -15.87 -13.49 -12.02
CA TYR A 606 -17.34 -13.44 -11.89
C TYR A 606 -18.09 -14.52 -12.69
N THR A 607 -17.38 -15.37 -13.44
CA THR A 607 -17.93 -16.54 -14.14
C THR A 607 -17.05 -17.75 -13.78
N THR A 608 -17.36 -18.57 -12.78
CA THR A 608 -18.22 -19.78 -12.82
C THR A 608 -18.30 -20.32 -11.36
N PRO A 609 -19.36 -21.05 -10.92
CA PRO A 609 -19.67 -22.38 -11.43
C PRO A 609 -21.16 -22.59 -11.76
N GLN A 610 -21.47 -22.86 -13.03
CA GLN A 610 -22.74 -23.46 -13.44
C GLN A 610 -22.42 -24.59 -14.42
N ASP A 611 -21.86 -25.68 -13.90
CA ASP A 611 -21.69 -26.94 -14.64
C ASP A 611 -21.96 -28.20 -13.81
N ASP A 612 -22.67 -28.09 -12.67
CA ASP A 612 -23.00 -29.25 -11.80
C ASP A 612 -24.51 -29.50 -11.60
N LEU A 613 -25.37 -29.08 -12.53
CA LEU A 613 -26.80 -29.44 -12.52
C LEU A 613 -27.27 -29.93 -13.89
N ARG A 614 -26.70 -31.06 -14.33
CA ARG A 614 -27.25 -31.82 -15.47
C ARG A 614 -27.21 -33.33 -15.25
N THR A 615 -27.63 -33.76 -14.07
CA THR A 615 -28.00 -35.17 -13.81
C THR A 615 -29.07 -35.19 -12.72
N MET A 616 -30.35 -35.07 -13.11
CA MET A 616 -31.53 -35.70 -12.48
C MET A 616 -32.82 -35.15 -13.11
N GLY A 617 -33.64 -36.05 -13.67
CA GLY A 617 -35.10 -35.89 -13.71
C GLY A 617 -35.72 -35.24 -14.95
N GLN A 618 -36.23 -36.07 -15.85
CA GLN A 618 -37.28 -35.73 -16.82
C GLN A 618 -38.58 -35.31 -16.13
N GLY A 619 -39.33 -34.40 -16.76
CA GLY A 619 -40.79 -34.33 -16.63
C GLY A 619 -41.37 -32.91 -16.65
N GLY A 620 -42.28 -32.65 -17.60
CA GLY A 620 -43.27 -31.58 -17.48
C GLY A 620 -43.07 -30.38 -18.40
N ASN A 621 -43.75 -30.42 -19.53
CA ASN A 621 -44.01 -29.30 -20.43
C ASN A 621 -44.89 -28.25 -19.74
N ASP A 622 -44.40 -27.01 -19.55
CA ASP A 622 -45.27 -25.82 -19.59
C ASP A 622 -44.48 -24.51 -19.74
N ARG A 623 -45.08 -23.59 -20.49
CA ARG A 623 -44.53 -22.40 -21.14
C ARG A 623 -43.70 -21.49 -20.21
N ARG A 624 -42.41 -21.31 -20.54
CA ARG A 624 -41.60 -20.15 -20.10
C ARG A 624 -41.62 -19.05 -21.18
N PRO A 625 -41.68 -17.75 -20.80
CA PRO A 625 -41.68 -16.65 -21.75
C PRO A 625 -40.32 -16.52 -22.44
N SER A 626 -40.37 -16.01 -23.67
CA SER A 626 -39.31 -15.85 -24.66
C SER A 626 -37.94 -15.46 -24.09
N LEU A 627 -36.98 -16.38 -24.25
CA LEU A 627 -35.55 -16.21 -23.99
C LEU A 627 -34.87 -15.50 -25.18
N GLU A 628 -35.54 -14.50 -25.76
CA GLU A 628 -35.03 -13.64 -26.86
C GLU A 628 -34.64 -12.23 -26.36
N GLN A 629 -34.77 -11.97 -25.06
CA GLN A 629 -34.34 -10.70 -24.42
C GLN A 629 -33.08 -10.83 -23.56
N ALA A 630 -32.38 -11.98 -23.61
CA ALA A 630 -31.15 -12.22 -22.84
C ALA A 630 -29.92 -12.52 -23.72
N GLU A 631 -30.00 -12.28 -25.04
CA GLU A 631 -28.84 -12.42 -25.94
C GLU A 631 -28.06 -11.11 -26.15
N ASP A 632 -28.47 -9.99 -25.55
CA ASP A 632 -27.78 -8.69 -25.71
C ASP A 632 -26.67 -8.45 -24.65
N GLU A 633 -26.49 -9.34 -23.66
CA GLU A 633 -25.44 -9.21 -22.63
C GLU A 633 -24.17 -10.04 -22.90
N GLY A 634 -24.04 -10.56 -24.13
CA GLY A 634 -22.86 -11.33 -24.60
C GLY A 634 -21.77 -10.50 -25.29
N LYS A 635 -21.77 -9.16 -25.20
CA LYS A 635 -20.73 -8.33 -25.84
C LYS A 635 -19.46 -8.22 -24.99
N LEU A 636 -18.35 -8.72 -25.54
CA LEU A 636 -17.00 -8.24 -25.22
C LEU A 636 -16.94 -6.71 -25.41
N PRO A 637 -16.14 -6.00 -24.59
CA PRO A 637 -16.49 -4.71 -24.03
C PRO A 637 -16.73 -3.63 -25.09
N GLU A 638 -17.80 -2.85 -24.89
CA GLU A 638 -18.02 -1.60 -25.62
C GLU A 638 -16.84 -0.63 -25.38
N GLU A 639 -16.04 -0.51 -26.44
CA GLU A 639 -15.64 0.72 -27.13
C GLU A 639 -14.90 1.83 -26.35
N GLU A 640 -13.57 1.89 -26.53
CA GLU A 640 -12.90 3.20 -26.67
C GLU A 640 -13.51 3.90 -27.90
N GLY A 641 -14.48 4.79 -27.66
CA GLY A 641 -14.95 5.77 -28.65
C GLY A 641 -15.71 5.23 -29.86
N GLY A 642 -16.57 4.22 -29.72
CA GLY A 642 -17.45 3.81 -30.84
C GLY A 642 -16.93 2.67 -31.73
N LYS A 643 -15.78 2.03 -31.41
CA LYS A 643 -15.10 1.08 -32.31
C LYS A 643 -15.20 -0.39 -31.88
N PRO A 644 -15.43 -1.34 -32.81
CA PRO A 644 -15.39 -2.77 -32.53
C PRO A 644 -14.02 -3.25 -31.99
N TRP A 645 -14.02 -4.12 -30.98
CA TRP A 645 -12.82 -4.70 -30.35
C TRP A 645 -11.76 -5.21 -31.35
N LYS A 646 -12.17 -5.92 -32.40
CA LYS A 646 -11.25 -6.44 -33.44
C LYS A 646 -10.58 -5.33 -34.27
N VAL A 647 -11.20 -4.16 -34.37
CA VAL A 647 -10.63 -2.99 -35.05
C VAL A 647 -9.59 -2.35 -34.14
N VAL A 648 -9.92 -2.14 -32.86
CA VAL A 648 -8.99 -1.60 -31.85
C VAL A 648 -7.76 -2.49 -31.70
N LEU A 649 -7.93 -3.81 -31.61
CA LEU A 649 -6.83 -4.76 -31.51
C LEU A 649 -5.90 -4.70 -32.73
N ARG A 650 -6.45 -4.63 -33.95
CA ARG A 650 -5.65 -4.46 -35.18
C ARG A 650 -4.93 -3.12 -35.25
N GLU A 651 -5.54 -2.04 -34.76
CA GLU A 651 -4.88 -0.74 -34.66
C GLU A 651 -3.67 -0.83 -33.71
N LYS A 652 -3.82 -1.48 -32.56
CA LYS A 652 -2.74 -1.68 -31.58
C LYS A 652 -1.64 -2.62 -32.08
N GLU A 653 -1.98 -3.67 -32.83
CA GLU A 653 -1.00 -4.52 -33.53
C GLU A 653 -0.21 -3.73 -34.57
N ALA A 654 -0.88 -2.87 -35.36
CA ALA A 654 -0.20 -2.02 -36.33
C ALA A 654 0.76 -1.04 -35.63
N THR A 655 0.38 -0.51 -34.46
CA THR A 655 1.31 0.30 -33.65
C THR A 655 2.50 -0.52 -33.15
N TYR A 656 2.28 -1.75 -32.70
CA TYR A 656 3.36 -2.64 -32.26
C TYR A 656 4.36 -2.93 -33.38
N GLU A 657 3.89 -3.25 -34.59
CA GLU A 657 4.77 -3.51 -35.75
C GLU A 657 5.64 -2.28 -36.12
N ASN A 658 5.08 -1.07 -36.00
CA ASN A 658 5.83 0.17 -36.21
C ASN A 658 6.89 0.40 -35.11
N LEU A 659 6.57 0.05 -33.87
CA LEU A 659 7.50 0.15 -32.74
C LEU A 659 8.59 -0.91 -32.82
N ASP A 660 8.25 -2.15 -33.17
CA ASP A 660 9.19 -3.25 -33.34
C ASP A 660 10.18 -2.96 -34.48
N THR A 661 9.71 -2.45 -35.62
CA THR A 661 10.59 -2.03 -36.72
C THR A 661 11.55 -0.92 -36.30
N THR A 662 11.07 0.09 -35.57
CA THR A 662 11.92 1.18 -35.04
C THR A 662 12.93 0.67 -34.02
N PHE A 663 12.51 -0.23 -33.13
CA PHE A 663 13.36 -0.89 -32.14
C PHE A 663 14.50 -1.69 -32.81
N TRP A 664 14.18 -2.50 -33.82
CA TRP A 664 15.19 -3.30 -34.53
C TRP A 664 16.21 -2.46 -35.29
N VAL A 665 15.80 -1.32 -35.85
CA VAL A 665 16.73 -0.38 -36.49
C VAL A 665 17.74 0.19 -35.48
N LEU A 666 17.28 0.57 -34.29
CA LEU A 666 18.15 1.06 -33.22
C LEU A 666 19.02 -0.06 -32.63
N ALA A 667 18.47 -1.26 -32.46
CA ALA A 667 19.19 -2.43 -31.99
C ALA A 667 20.34 -2.79 -32.95
N GLN A 668 20.09 -2.77 -34.26
CA GLN A 668 21.10 -3.03 -35.27
C GLN A 668 22.20 -1.95 -35.29
N ASP A 669 21.87 -0.67 -35.06
CA ASP A 669 22.86 0.42 -34.92
C ASP A 669 23.74 0.25 -33.68
N ALA A 670 23.18 -0.23 -32.56
CA ALA A 670 23.93 -0.53 -31.33
C ALA A 670 24.83 -1.77 -31.49
N GLU A 671 24.28 -2.88 -31.99
CA GLU A 671 25.02 -4.13 -32.21
C GLU A 671 26.11 -3.98 -33.27
N GLY A 672 25.86 -3.20 -34.33
CA GLY A 672 26.86 -2.85 -35.34
C GLY A 672 28.05 -2.07 -34.79
N LYS A 673 27.92 -1.48 -33.59
CA LYS A 673 28.98 -0.80 -32.84
C LYS A 673 29.54 -1.66 -31.69
N GLY A 674 29.15 -2.92 -31.59
CA GLY A 674 29.55 -3.83 -30.51
C GLY A 674 28.92 -3.51 -29.16
N LEU A 675 27.86 -2.72 -29.12
CA LEU A 675 27.15 -2.33 -27.89
C LEU A 675 25.96 -3.25 -27.64
N THR A 676 25.63 -3.46 -26.36
CA THR A 676 24.49 -4.27 -25.97
C THR A 676 23.18 -3.49 -26.10
N VAL A 677 22.14 -4.14 -26.62
CA VAL A 677 20.79 -3.56 -26.68
C VAL A 677 20.22 -3.42 -25.26
N SER A 678 19.54 -2.31 -24.98
CA SER A 678 18.86 -2.09 -23.69
C SER A 678 17.92 -3.25 -23.33
N MET A 679 18.27 -3.98 -22.26
CA MET A 679 17.49 -5.11 -21.76
C MET A 679 16.09 -4.68 -21.30
N ALA A 680 15.97 -3.49 -20.71
CA ALA A 680 14.69 -2.95 -20.26
C ALA A 680 13.71 -2.77 -21.42
N LEU A 681 14.15 -2.11 -22.50
CA LEU A 681 13.33 -1.89 -23.69
C LEU A 681 12.99 -3.21 -24.39
N LYS A 682 13.97 -4.11 -24.51
CA LYS A 682 13.79 -5.45 -25.09
C LYS A 682 12.77 -6.30 -24.33
N ASN A 683 12.85 -6.33 -23.01
CA ASN A 683 11.89 -7.05 -22.16
C ASN A 683 10.48 -6.46 -22.28
N ARG A 684 10.39 -5.13 -22.38
CA ARG A 684 9.12 -4.43 -22.56
C ARG A 684 8.44 -4.80 -23.87
N MET A 685 9.19 -4.75 -24.98
CA MET A 685 8.70 -5.13 -26.31
C MET A 685 8.21 -6.60 -26.34
N SER A 686 9.02 -7.53 -25.80
CA SER A 686 8.67 -8.95 -25.72
C SER A 686 7.41 -9.21 -24.88
N THR A 687 7.24 -8.47 -23.78
CA THR A 687 6.05 -8.59 -22.93
C THR A 687 4.78 -8.15 -23.66
N ILE A 688 4.86 -7.05 -24.42
CA ILE A 688 3.74 -6.56 -25.24
C ILE A 688 3.41 -7.60 -26.33
N GLU A 689 4.43 -8.14 -27.01
CA GLU A 689 4.25 -9.17 -28.04
C GLU A 689 3.49 -10.40 -27.52
N SER A 690 3.92 -10.90 -26.35
CA SER A 690 3.30 -12.05 -25.69
C SER A 690 1.83 -11.77 -25.35
N ARG A 691 1.56 -10.58 -24.82
CA ARG A 691 0.19 -10.15 -24.46
C ARG A 691 -0.69 -10.01 -25.69
N LEU A 692 -0.23 -9.34 -26.75
CA LEU A 692 -0.98 -9.22 -28.00
C LEU A 692 -1.29 -10.60 -28.60
N LYS A 693 -0.35 -11.55 -28.58
CA LYS A 693 -0.59 -12.94 -28.99
C LYS A 693 -1.64 -13.64 -28.13
N SER A 694 -1.63 -13.43 -26.81
CA SER A 694 -2.64 -14.03 -25.91
C SER A 694 -4.07 -13.54 -26.19
N LEU A 695 -4.22 -12.30 -26.67
CA LEU A 695 -5.52 -11.70 -27.03
C LEU A 695 -6.15 -12.30 -28.29
N HIS A 696 -5.38 -13.05 -29.09
CA HIS A 696 -5.89 -13.82 -30.23
C HIS A 696 -6.49 -15.18 -29.83
N GLY A 697 -6.26 -15.63 -28.59
CA GLY A 697 -6.53 -17.00 -28.14
C GLY A 697 -7.85 -17.25 -27.41
N SER A 698 -8.71 -16.25 -27.19
CA SER A 698 -10.07 -16.48 -26.66
C SER A 698 -11.02 -16.93 -27.79
N PRO A 699 -11.52 -18.18 -27.79
CA PRO A 699 -12.44 -18.64 -28.81
C PRO A 699 -13.82 -18.01 -28.59
N LEU A 700 -14.33 -17.30 -29.61
CA LEU A 700 -15.76 -17.09 -29.76
C LEU A 700 -16.37 -18.38 -30.34
N PRO A 701 -17.53 -18.85 -29.86
CA PRO A 701 -18.30 -19.86 -30.59
C PRO A 701 -18.70 -19.25 -31.93
N SER A 702 -18.31 -19.89 -33.04
CA SER A 702 -18.86 -19.58 -34.36
C SER A 702 -20.38 -19.77 -34.32
N PRO A 703 -21.18 -18.89 -34.95
CA PRO A 703 -22.59 -19.18 -35.15
C PRO A 703 -22.68 -20.45 -36.00
N HIS A 704 -23.55 -21.37 -35.58
CA HIS A 704 -23.83 -22.61 -36.29
C HIS A 704 -24.03 -22.36 -37.80
N PRO A 705 -23.58 -23.27 -38.68
CA PRO A 705 -23.94 -23.19 -40.09
C PRO A 705 -25.46 -23.34 -40.23
N PRO A 706 -26.10 -22.65 -41.20
CA PRO A 706 -27.53 -22.82 -41.40
C PRO A 706 -27.84 -24.28 -41.79
N THR A 707 -28.86 -24.83 -41.16
CA THR A 707 -29.47 -26.13 -41.49
C THR A 707 -29.83 -26.18 -42.99
N PRO A 708 -29.52 -27.26 -43.71
CA PRO A 708 -29.80 -27.33 -45.14
C PRO A 708 -31.31 -27.54 -45.37
N PRO A 709 -31.93 -26.89 -46.38
CA PRO A 709 -33.25 -27.27 -46.86
C PRO A 709 -33.17 -28.57 -47.71
N PRO A 710 -34.29 -29.31 -47.87
CA PRO A 710 -34.26 -30.62 -48.51
C PRO A 710 -34.01 -30.54 -50.02
N LEU A 711 -33.39 -31.60 -50.52
CA LEU A 711 -32.96 -31.87 -51.90
C LEU A 711 -33.94 -31.41 -53.00
N GLN A 712 -33.50 -30.51 -53.87
CA GLN A 712 -33.96 -30.43 -55.27
C GLN A 712 -32.76 -30.16 -56.22
N ARG A 713 -32.82 -30.81 -57.40
CA ARG A 713 -31.77 -30.97 -58.42
C ARG A 713 -31.25 -29.66 -59.06
N PRO A 714 -30.03 -29.63 -59.64
CA PRO A 714 -29.49 -28.49 -60.41
C PRO A 714 -29.69 -28.68 -61.93
N PRO A 715 -29.24 -27.76 -62.81
CA PRO A 715 -29.41 -26.30 -62.91
C PRO A 715 -29.99 -25.91 -64.31
N PRO A 716 -29.98 -24.63 -64.77
CA PRO A 716 -28.79 -24.12 -65.46
C PRO A 716 -28.48 -22.62 -65.23
N LEU A 717 -27.19 -22.29 -65.37
CA LEU A 717 -26.64 -20.93 -65.64
C LEU A 717 -27.31 -20.34 -66.91
N PRO A 718 -27.41 -18.99 -67.14
CA PRO A 718 -26.25 -18.10 -67.13
C PRO A 718 -26.51 -16.58 -66.87
N ARG A 719 -25.45 -15.84 -66.53
CA ARG A 719 -24.85 -14.76 -67.37
C ARG A 719 -24.04 -13.79 -66.53
N GLN A 720 -22.77 -13.72 -66.88
CA GLN A 720 -21.88 -12.60 -66.59
C GLN A 720 -22.43 -11.29 -67.14
N ARG A 721 -22.21 -10.20 -66.38
CA ARG A 721 -21.60 -8.98 -66.93
C ARG A 721 -20.54 -8.50 -65.96
N GLY A 722 -19.32 -8.39 -66.49
CA GLY A 722 -18.13 -7.94 -65.77
C GLY A 722 -18.00 -6.43 -65.69
N GLY A 723 -16.94 -6.02 -65.01
CA GLY A 723 -16.45 -4.65 -64.91
C GLY A 723 -15.31 -4.61 -63.90
N TRP A 724 -14.09 -4.68 -64.42
CA TRP A 724 -12.81 -4.87 -63.71
C TRP A 724 -12.30 -3.60 -63.00
N TRP A 725 -11.12 -3.75 -62.37
CA TRP A 725 -10.20 -2.82 -61.67
C TRP A 725 -10.37 -2.84 -60.13
N TRP A 726 -9.45 -3.33 -59.29
CA TRP A 726 -7.98 -3.46 -59.37
C TRP A 726 -7.45 -4.73 -58.68
N ARG A 727 -6.41 -5.32 -59.30
CA ARG A 727 -5.51 -6.33 -58.73
C ARG A 727 -4.11 -5.71 -58.63
N ARG A 728 -3.62 -5.36 -57.43
CA ARG A 728 -2.17 -5.27 -57.13
C ARG A 728 -1.93 -5.27 -55.61
N SER A 729 -0.88 -6.00 -55.20
CA SER A 729 -0.34 -6.15 -53.83
C SER A 729 -0.80 -7.36 -53.01
N ARG A 730 -0.36 -8.54 -53.45
CA ARG A 730 -0.08 -9.68 -52.55
C ARG A 730 1.09 -10.47 -53.11
N ARG A 731 2.31 -10.00 -52.87
CA ARG A 731 3.59 -10.73 -53.02
C ARG A 731 4.74 -9.83 -52.55
N ARG A 732 4.93 -9.75 -51.23
CA ARG A 732 6.17 -9.33 -50.52
C ARG A 732 5.86 -9.33 -49.02
N SER A 733 5.58 -10.48 -48.43
CA SER A 733 5.58 -10.64 -46.95
C SER A 733 5.67 -12.09 -46.44
N SER A 734 5.95 -13.07 -47.32
CA SER A 734 5.94 -14.49 -46.92
C SER A 734 7.31 -15.17 -47.03
N SER A 735 8.33 -14.50 -47.58
CA SER A 735 9.68 -15.06 -47.73
C SER A 735 10.63 -14.77 -46.56
N SER A 736 10.36 -13.75 -45.74
CA SER A 736 11.18 -13.45 -44.54
C SER A 736 10.85 -14.41 -43.37
N TRP A 737 9.57 -14.75 -43.20
CA TRP A 737 9.08 -15.62 -42.13
C TRP A 737 9.59 -17.07 -42.24
N ARG A 738 9.74 -17.61 -43.46
CA ARG A 738 10.20 -18.99 -43.66
C ARG A 738 11.71 -19.18 -43.45
N ARG A 739 12.53 -18.17 -43.79
CA ARG A 739 13.98 -18.22 -43.57
C ARG A 739 14.40 -17.94 -42.11
N ARG A 740 13.58 -17.21 -41.33
CA ARG A 740 13.83 -17.00 -39.89
C ARG A 740 13.58 -18.26 -39.06
N TRP A 741 12.66 -19.13 -39.47
CA TRP A 741 12.38 -20.37 -38.73
C TRP A 741 13.44 -21.45 -38.95
N GLU A 742 13.95 -21.61 -40.17
CA GLU A 742 14.98 -22.63 -40.50
C GLU A 742 16.35 -22.33 -39.87
N VAL A 743 16.71 -21.05 -39.66
CA VAL A 743 17.97 -20.67 -38.98
C VAL A 743 17.88 -20.82 -37.45
N VAL A 744 16.70 -20.58 -36.86
CA VAL A 744 16.47 -20.76 -35.43
C VAL A 744 16.46 -22.24 -35.04
N GLU A 745 15.98 -23.12 -35.92
CA GLU A 745 15.95 -24.57 -35.67
C GLU A 745 17.36 -25.21 -35.80
N ALA A 746 18.21 -24.72 -36.70
CA ALA A 746 19.60 -25.17 -36.86
C ALA A 746 20.54 -24.67 -35.74
N VAL A 747 20.33 -23.44 -35.23
CA VAL A 747 21.11 -22.91 -34.10
C VAL A 747 20.58 -23.48 -32.77
N GLY A 748 19.27 -23.68 -32.64
CA GLY A 748 18.65 -24.27 -31.45
C GLY A 748 19.06 -25.73 -31.20
N THR A 749 19.21 -26.54 -32.25
CA THR A 749 19.69 -27.94 -32.12
C THR A 749 21.18 -28.04 -31.78
N THR A 750 22.00 -27.07 -32.21
CA THR A 750 23.44 -27.03 -31.90
C THR A 750 23.70 -26.48 -30.49
N VAL A 751 22.91 -25.50 -30.04
CA VAL A 751 23.01 -24.91 -28.69
C VAL A 751 22.42 -25.83 -27.62
N THR A 752 21.36 -26.59 -27.91
CA THR A 752 20.79 -27.53 -26.92
C THR A 752 21.70 -28.72 -26.61
N SER A 753 22.48 -29.20 -27.58
CA SER A 753 23.54 -30.21 -27.37
C SER A 753 24.69 -29.69 -26.50
N SER A 754 25.14 -28.45 -26.77
CA SER A 754 26.25 -27.83 -26.01
C SER A 754 25.83 -27.40 -24.60
N VAL A 755 24.60 -26.88 -24.43
CA VAL A 755 24.04 -26.50 -23.12
C VAL A 755 23.73 -27.74 -22.27
N THR A 756 23.30 -28.87 -22.85
CA THR A 756 23.12 -30.12 -22.07
C THR A 756 24.44 -30.77 -21.66
N SER A 757 25.53 -30.59 -22.43
CA SER A 757 26.88 -30.98 -22.00
C SER A 757 27.40 -30.10 -20.87
N VAL A 758 27.27 -28.77 -21.00
CA VAL A 758 27.70 -27.81 -19.98
C VAL A 758 26.87 -27.94 -18.70
N ILE A 759 25.57 -28.21 -18.79
CA ILE A 759 24.74 -28.48 -17.60
C ILE A 759 25.12 -29.82 -16.95
N LYS A 760 25.48 -30.86 -17.73
CA LYS A 760 26.00 -32.12 -17.15
C LYS A 760 27.37 -31.95 -16.48
N ASP A 761 28.22 -31.07 -17.00
CA ASP A 761 29.53 -30.78 -16.42
C ASP A 761 29.43 -29.83 -15.21
N VAL A 762 28.47 -28.89 -15.20
CA VAL A 762 28.15 -28.02 -14.06
C VAL A 762 27.49 -28.82 -12.93
N ILE A 763 26.59 -29.77 -13.23
CA ILE A 763 25.99 -30.64 -12.21
C ILE A 763 27.06 -31.60 -11.61
N LYS A 764 27.99 -32.11 -12.41
CA LYS A 764 29.13 -32.89 -11.90
C LYS A 764 30.12 -32.05 -11.08
N PHE A 765 30.26 -30.77 -11.39
CA PHE A 765 31.08 -29.83 -10.61
C PHE A 765 30.41 -29.49 -9.27
N GLU A 766 29.09 -29.25 -9.25
CA GLU A 766 28.33 -28.98 -8.02
C GLU A 766 28.26 -30.20 -7.09
N GLU A 767 28.13 -31.43 -7.60
CA GLU A 767 28.20 -32.65 -6.76
C GLU A 767 29.58 -32.89 -6.13
N SER A 768 30.66 -32.45 -6.81
CA SER A 768 32.05 -32.52 -6.32
C SER A 768 32.33 -31.44 -5.26
N VAL A 769 31.77 -30.24 -5.44
CA VAL A 769 31.88 -29.12 -4.49
C VAL A 769 31.03 -29.38 -3.23
N LEU A 770 29.83 -29.92 -3.37
CA LEU A 770 28.97 -30.28 -2.24
C LEU A 770 29.51 -31.47 -1.43
N SER A 771 30.24 -32.40 -2.06
CA SER A 771 30.97 -33.47 -1.36
C SER A 771 32.24 -32.98 -0.64
N GLY A 772 32.79 -31.83 -1.02
CA GLY A 772 33.94 -31.18 -0.36
C GLY A 772 33.56 -30.27 0.80
N VAL A 773 32.42 -29.59 0.73
CA VAL A 773 31.95 -28.63 1.74
C VAL A 773 31.41 -29.31 3.01
N MET A 774 30.95 -30.56 2.93
CA MET A 774 30.56 -31.36 4.10
C MET A 774 31.73 -31.87 4.97
N ARG A 775 32.98 -31.50 4.67
CA ARG A 775 34.16 -31.99 5.41
C ARG A 775 35.00 -30.89 6.10
N TRP A 776 34.54 -29.63 6.15
CA TRP A 776 35.39 -28.50 6.61
C TRP A 776 34.74 -27.45 7.52
N GLU A 777 33.66 -27.79 8.25
CA GLU A 777 33.26 -27.00 9.43
C GLU A 777 33.34 -27.83 10.71
N GLY A 778 34.51 -27.76 11.35
CA GLY A 778 34.77 -28.24 12.69
C GLY A 778 35.86 -27.41 13.33
N ASN A 779 35.46 -26.59 14.32
CA ASN A 779 36.27 -25.83 15.29
C ASN A 779 36.94 -24.51 14.84
N TYR A 780 36.45 -23.35 15.32
CA TYR A 780 36.91 -22.67 16.56
C TYR A 780 36.30 -21.25 16.66
N ALA A 781 36.01 -20.84 17.91
CA ALA A 781 35.32 -19.62 18.32
C ALA A 781 36.12 -18.29 18.14
N PRO A 782 35.46 -17.10 18.14
CA PRO A 782 36.11 -15.79 18.01
C PRO A 782 36.36 -15.10 19.38
N PRO A 783 37.30 -14.12 19.46
CA PRO A 783 37.42 -13.23 20.61
C PRO A 783 36.68 -11.88 20.43
N LEU A 784 36.32 -11.29 21.56
CA LEU A 784 35.65 -10.00 21.79
C LEU A 784 36.61 -8.80 21.70
N THR A 785 36.13 -7.63 21.25
CA THR A 785 36.50 -6.25 21.68
C THR A 785 35.69 -5.21 20.86
N THR A 786 34.64 -4.57 21.40
CA THR A 786 34.53 -3.24 22.06
C THR A 786 34.86 -1.99 21.22
N GLY A 787 33.84 -1.12 21.02
CA GLY A 787 34.01 0.34 20.91
C GLY A 787 33.21 1.07 19.81
N GLN A 788 32.01 1.58 20.12
CA GLN A 788 31.32 2.63 19.35
C GLN A 788 30.71 3.69 20.30
N PRO A 789 30.77 5.01 19.98
CA PRO A 789 30.26 6.10 20.83
C PRO A 789 28.73 6.34 20.62
N PRO A 790 28.06 7.11 21.52
CA PRO A 790 26.63 6.98 21.75
C PRO A 790 25.74 7.76 20.78
N ILE A 791 24.57 7.16 20.51
CA ILE A 791 23.43 7.71 19.76
C ILE A 791 22.55 8.53 20.73
N PRO A 792 22.10 9.75 20.38
CA PRO A 792 21.21 10.54 21.25
C PRO A 792 19.76 10.02 21.24
N PRO A 793 18.98 10.27 22.32
CA PRO A 793 17.69 9.60 22.59
C PRO A 793 16.51 10.11 21.73
N PRO A 794 15.42 9.33 21.64
CA PRO A 794 14.30 9.59 20.75
C PRO A 794 13.44 10.76 21.24
N GLN A 795 13.22 11.76 20.39
CA GLN A 795 12.25 12.82 20.65
C GLN A 795 10.83 12.28 20.47
N THR A 796 10.01 12.48 21.50
CA THR A 796 8.56 12.24 21.53
C THR A 796 7.81 13.02 20.45
N PRO A 797 6.69 12.49 19.92
CA PRO A 797 5.92 13.13 18.85
C PRO A 797 5.17 14.38 19.35
N PRO A 798 5.06 15.46 18.57
CA PRO A 798 4.26 16.61 18.97
C PRO A 798 2.77 16.29 18.82
N GLN A 799 2.03 16.61 19.88
CA GLN A 799 0.58 16.55 19.95
C GLN A 799 -0.05 17.51 18.93
N PHE A 800 -1.03 17.02 18.18
CA PHE A 800 -1.96 17.82 17.40
C PHE A 800 -2.72 18.78 18.33
N SER A 801 -2.53 20.09 18.18
CA SER A 801 -3.48 21.08 18.69
C SER A 801 -3.50 22.37 17.87
N SER A 802 -4.72 22.75 17.49
CA SER A 802 -5.19 24.07 17.05
C SER A 802 -4.63 24.69 15.78
N TRP A 803 -5.34 24.42 14.68
CA TRP A 803 -5.47 25.34 13.54
C TRP A 803 -6.37 26.52 13.94
N HIS A 804 -5.79 27.65 14.37
CA HIS A 804 -6.47 28.95 14.38
C HIS A 804 -5.43 30.09 14.35
N ARG A 805 -5.71 31.11 13.51
CA ARG A 805 -4.84 32.18 12.98
C ARG A 805 -3.97 31.66 11.83
N TRP A 806 -4.02 32.21 10.63
CA TRP A 806 -4.00 33.63 10.30
C TRP A 806 -4.82 33.91 9.03
N THR A 807 -5.89 34.67 9.18
CA THR A 807 -6.40 35.55 8.11
C THR A 807 -6.65 36.93 8.73
N ARG A 808 -6.20 37.95 7.99
CA ARG A 808 -6.48 39.39 8.15
C ARG A 808 -5.67 40.12 9.24
N VAL A 809 -4.78 41.02 8.83
CA VAL A 809 -4.96 42.49 8.86
C VAL A 809 -3.71 43.20 8.32
N SER A 810 -3.94 43.95 7.22
CA SER A 810 -3.37 45.23 6.79
C SER A 810 -1.86 45.46 6.55
N TYR A 811 -1.64 46.03 5.35
CA TYR A 811 -0.47 46.68 4.74
C TYR A 811 0.57 45.80 4.05
#